data_AF-A0A934HBK2-F1
#
_entry.id   AF-A0A934HBK2-F1
#
_cell.length_a   1.000
_cell.length_b   1.000
_cell.length_c   1.000
_cell.angle_alpha   90.00
_cell.angle_beta   90.00
_cell.angle_gamma   90.00
#
_symmetry.space_group_name_H-M   'P 1'
#
loop_
_entity.id
_entity.type
_entity.pdbx_description
1 polymer ?
#
loop_
_entity_poly.entity_id
_entity_poly.type
_entity_poly.pdbx_seq_one_letter_code
_entity_poly.pdbx_strand_id
1 'polypeptide(L)'
;MKLQRSALFRVALVLAVLFFAGTACSLSRGGDDDKESGPTAPPTITAPASRTPFATFTPFASLTPGQGFPAVATATRIAFVPTAVFVPTWTPISTIYPYVVQISYPLDGSQVAGYISVIGSASHPRFLQYALEWAPDPNPNNLWYPMSAPSRTPVLYGSLGAWNTTTVADGLYQVRLHVWLADGTETYDWVNGLRVSNRQPTAVPTLTPSPKPNQPPTINPIVGQKVTAGQTLAIAVVTADPDKDQVNLFVASSNTSVATVQVTSVNQITVTGITAGAATITVTANDNRGGLANTAFALTVEGQNHAPAMNTIGAQSVNVGATLDVPVSASDSDGDTLTVTAESSNTALVTVAVPNNTTVRLTGVAAGTANVTVSVSDSKGGIVKSTFQTTIGNPNQPPAIVMISPQTMTAGTTLDVAYSASDPNNDPLQPSVASDTSGVVTAEIPTAGTIRLTGIAAGTATVTLTVTDGVNNPVLASFAVTVAAGNAPPSLGAIGPQTMNAGQSLDVAYSASDPDSDPLVVSALSDNSGVIAASATTPGIVNLVAAAAGTATITVSVEDGHNPAVSITFTVSAAAVNNNPSIVAVGDQTVNVGVPVNVPVSASDPDGDTLTLIAVSQNPAVVTAVANGPAEIILTGAAPGDTSVSVEAQDGKGGSASISFLVTVVGVNGAPVIQPVGDQALGIGEQISVPVSVSDPDSDPLTLTAIAQDGTIVSAAAVGTDTVQLQGVGAGSTSVQLTADDAKGGVTTISFNVSVAAAPPPFDLMAYPVVPNISPEMGASLSQLYQSGVVNFGVQGGAFAKVGDDPMDSTNFMVPFAAGPYDLSGFGGLQSIIDAYLGTQVRPAIDPTINSFNVDSVAAGSGYGIDALSGVAPAGPPCDALGGGTVISCEFQTTKPAIALISFSAPNVIFMNTDQFRSELQSLVANSLGNYGVIPVLATIPAGGGYSAEQLLPYNQVIVEVATQSGTAGIPLWNLYRAMQERSIGDPNSVAPEGPVNFTDAALNYGANQRNLTALQVLQAVRQAANIN
;
A
#
# COMPACT_ATOMS: atom_id res chain seq x y z
N MET A 1 23.45 -29.57 4.72
CA MET A 1 24.02 -29.40 3.36
C MET A 1 22.90 -29.69 2.36
N LYS A 2 22.57 -28.85 1.36
CA LYS A 2 23.38 -28.11 0.36
C LYS A 2 24.17 -29.07 -0.56
N LEU A 3 24.08 -29.06 -1.90
CA LEU A 3 23.43 -28.09 -2.81
C LEU A 3 23.00 -28.73 -4.16
N GLN A 4 21.81 -28.35 -4.67
CA GLN A 4 21.41 -27.98 -6.05
C GLN A 4 21.89 -28.69 -7.36
N ARG A 5 20.90 -28.98 -8.24
CA ARG A 5 20.72 -28.55 -9.67
C ARG A 5 21.71 -29.13 -10.74
N SER A 6 21.49 -29.11 -12.07
CA SER A 6 20.44 -28.68 -13.05
C SER A 6 20.81 -29.23 -14.46
N ALA A 7 19.98 -29.27 -15.54
CA ALA A 7 18.52 -29.25 -15.80
C ALA A 7 18.31 -29.40 -17.35
N LEU A 8 17.15 -28.97 -17.90
CA LEU A 8 16.83 -28.71 -19.33
C LEU A 8 16.73 -29.89 -20.33
N PHE A 9 15.53 -30.04 -20.93
CA PHE A 9 15.35 -30.22 -22.38
C PHE A 9 13.97 -29.68 -22.82
N ARG A 10 13.83 -29.26 -24.08
CA ARG A 10 12.58 -28.81 -24.75
C ARG A 10 12.64 -29.18 -26.25
N VAL A 11 11.48 -29.39 -26.87
CA VAL A 11 11.08 -29.14 -28.30
C VAL A 11 10.18 -30.27 -28.86
N ALA A 12 9.17 -29.88 -29.67
CA ALA A 12 8.35 -30.71 -30.60
C ALA A 12 7.39 -31.79 -30.00
N LEU A 13 6.31 -32.25 -30.67
CA LEU A 13 5.42 -31.65 -31.70
C LEU A 13 4.13 -32.51 -31.87
N VAL A 14 2.94 -31.88 -31.82
CA VAL A 14 1.61 -32.21 -32.42
C VAL A 14 1.24 -33.68 -32.82
N LEU A 15 0.09 -34.22 -32.34
CA LEU A 15 -1.08 -34.64 -33.17
C LEU A 15 -2.28 -35.24 -32.39
N ALA A 16 -3.52 -34.85 -32.79
CA ALA A 16 -4.83 -35.59 -32.71
C ALA A 16 -5.37 -36.09 -31.32
N VAL A 17 -6.64 -36.44 -31.11
CA VAL A 17 -7.76 -36.90 -31.99
C VAL A 17 -9.11 -36.21 -31.65
N LEU A 18 -10.02 -36.14 -32.65
CA LEU A 18 -11.38 -35.57 -32.61
C LEU A 18 -12.50 -36.63 -32.60
N PHE A 19 -13.58 -36.36 -31.86
CA PHE A 19 -14.97 -36.88 -31.99
C PHE A 19 -15.89 -35.94 -31.13
N PHE A 20 -17.19 -35.69 -31.36
CA PHE A 20 -18.13 -35.76 -32.50
C PHE A 20 -19.48 -35.14 -32.04
N ALA A 21 -20.49 -34.79 -32.85
CA ALA A 21 -20.57 -33.97 -34.08
C ALA A 21 -22.07 -33.61 -34.32
N GLY A 22 -22.43 -32.40 -34.77
CA GLY A 22 -23.86 -32.05 -34.97
C GLY A 22 -24.20 -30.66 -35.55
N THR A 23 -24.47 -30.62 -36.86
CA THR A 23 -25.58 -29.93 -37.59
C THR A 23 -26.20 -28.60 -37.10
N ALA A 24 -26.61 -27.64 -37.97
CA ALA A 24 -26.44 -27.44 -39.43
C ALA A 24 -27.02 -26.07 -39.89
N CYS A 25 -26.58 -25.56 -41.06
CA CYS A 25 -27.28 -24.60 -41.97
C CYS A 25 -27.60 -23.15 -41.47
N SER A 26 -27.68 -22.10 -42.32
CA SER A 26 -27.32 -21.94 -43.76
C SER A 26 -27.43 -20.47 -44.26
N LEU A 27 -26.50 -20.05 -45.15
CA LEU A 27 -26.62 -18.93 -46.13
C LEU A 27 -26.69 -17.49 -45.54
N SER A 28 -26.33 -16.40 -46.26
CA SER A 28 -26.11 -16.16 -47.71
C SER A 28 -25.03 -15.10 -48.02
N ARG A 29 -24.38 -15.26 -49.20
CA ARG A 29 -23.59 -14.32 -50.07
C ARG A 29 -23.50 -12.82 -49.71
N GLY A 30 -22.41 -12.10 -50.02
CA GLY A 30 -21.10 -12.49 -50.59
C GLY A 30 -20.54 -11.53 -51.67
N GLY A 31 -19.20 -11.39 -51.69
CA GLY A 31 -18.33 -10.92 -52.80
C GLY A 31 -18.33 -9.43 -53.19
N ASP A 32 -17.27 -8.86 -53.78
CA ASP A 32 -15.86 -9.28 -54.00
C ASP A 32 -14.99 -8.01 -54.23
N ASP A 33 -13.65 -8.12 -54.12
CA ASP A 33 -12.56 -7.52 -54.94
C ASP A 33 -12.59 -6.05 -55.49
N ASP A 34 -11.47 -5.33 -55.69
CA ASP A 34 -10.11 -5.38 -55.12
C ASP A 34 -9.33 -4.04 -55.36
N LYS A 35 -8.24 -3.85 -54.60
CA LYS A 35 -7.04 -2.96 -54.68
C LYS A 35 -6.77 -1.94 -55.82
N GLU A 36 -6.07 -0.85 -55.41
CA GLU A 36 -4.92 -0.15 -56.07
C GLU A 36 -5.10 0.57 -57.45
N SER A 37 -4.26 1.53 -57.89
CA SER A 37 -3.32 2.51 -57.26
C SER A 37 -2.93 3.60 -58.32
N GLY A 38 -2.26 4.71 -57.94
CA GLY A 38 -1.58 5.61 -58.92
C GLY A 38 -1.56 7.14 -58.63
N PRO A 39 -0.38 7.80 -58.55
CA PRO A 39 -0.23 9.26 -58.35
C PRO A 39 0.56 10.01 -59.46
N THR A 40 0.47 11.35 -59.59
CA THR A 40 1.60 12.23 -60.06
C THR A 40 1.41 13.77 -59.96
N ALA A 41 2.38 14.42 -59.31
CA ALA A 41 3.11 15.69 -59.63
C ALA A 41 2.45 17.11 -59.72
N PRO A 42 3.23 18.22 -59.49
CA PRO A 42 2.74 19.61 -59.31
C PRO A 42 3.28 20.66 -60.32
N PRO A 43 2.97 21.96 -60.15
CA PRO A 43 3.96 22.94 -59.62
C PRO A 43 3.36 24.12 -58.78
N THR A 44 4.03 25.18 -58.29
CA THR A 44 5.36 25.47 -57.63
C THR A 44 5.37 27.00 -57.22
N ILE A 45 6.38 27.48 -56.45
CA ILE A 45 6.74 28.89 -56.10
C ILE A 45 6.08 29.50 -54.83
N THR A 46 6.70 30.27 -53.91
CA THR A 46 8.05 30.37 -53.26
C THR A 46 7.92 31.30 -52.01
N ALA A 47 8.77 31.16 -50.97
CA ALA A 47 8.77 31.96 -49.71
C ALA A 47 9.67 33.26 -49.81
N PRO A 48 10.29 33.94 -48.78
CA PRO A 48 10.79 33.45 -47.45
C PRO A 48 10.81 34.40 -46.19
N ALA A 49 10.95 33.78 -45.00
CA ALA A 49 11.65 34.25 -43.76
C ALA A 49 11.17 35.55 -43.01
N SER A 50 11.62 35.92 -41.79
CA SER A 50 12.70 35.43 -40.90
C SER A 50 12.58 35.89 -39.41
N ARG A 51 13.10 35.07 -38.46
CA ARG A 51 13.70 35.40 -37.13
C ARG A 51 12.87 35.95 -35.92
N THR A 52 13.36 35.54 -34.73
CA THR A 52 13.14 35.99 -33.32
C THR A 52 14.08 37.19 -32.96
N PRO A 53 14.06 37.89 -31.78
CA PRO A 53 13.73 37.42 -30.41
C PRO A 53 13.07 38.44 -29.40
N PHE A 54 13.20 38.15 -28.09
CA PHE A 54 12.70 38.83 -26.87
C PHE A 54 12.73 40.37 -26.76
N ALA A 55 11.76 40.97 -26.02
CA ALA A 55 11.97 41.83 -24.83
C ALA A 55 10.64 42.26 -24.13
N THR A 56 10.72 42.75 -22.89
CA THR A 56 9.60 43.21 -22.02
C THR A 56 9.27 44.71 -22.16
N PHE A 57 8.06 45.14 -21.76
CA PHE A 57 7.80 46.34 -20.92
C PHE A 57 6.30 46.52 -20.54
N THR A 58 6.04 47.13 -19.38
CA THR A 58 4.74 47.64 -18.87
C THR A 58 4.89 49.13 -18.55
N PRO A 59 3.86 50.02 -18.68
CA PRO A 59 2.83 50.17 -17.62
C PRO A 59 1.42 50.67 -18.08
N PHE A 60 0.57 50.97 -17.08
CA PHE A 60 -0.79 51.59 -17.00
C PHE A 60 -1.16 52.67 -18.08
N ALA A 61 -2.44 53.04 -18.31
CA ALA A 61 -3.58 53.14 -17.37
C ALA A 61 -5.01 52.97 -17.97
N SER A 62 -6.04 53.35 -17.20
CA SER A 62 -7.48 52.99 -17.30
C SER A 62 -8.36 53.87 -18.21
N LEU A 63 -9.55 53.34 -18.58
CA LEU A 63 -10.86 53.99 -18.36
C LEU A 63 -12.08 53.06 -18.65
N THR A 64 -13.24 53.39 -18.05
CA THR A 64 -14.56 52.70 -18.03
C THR A 64 -15.66 53.76 -17.78
N PRO A 65 -17.01 53.49 -17.77
CA PRO A 65 -17.81 52.31 -18.14
C PRO A 65 -19.12 52.57 -18.96
N GLY A 66 -19.85 51.49 -19.32
CA GLY A 66 -21.32 51.46 -19.57
C GLY A 66 -21.81 51.64 -21.03
N GLN A 67 -22.91 51.04 -21.52
CA GLN A 67 -23.92 50.09 -21.00
C GLN A 67 -24.53 49.30 -22.22
N GLY A 68 -25.33 48.23 -22.14
CA GLY A 68 -25.84 47.40 -21.03
C GLY A 68 -27.09 46.56 -21.44
N PHE A 69 -27.48 45.56 -20.63
CA PHE A 69 -28.64 44.62 -20.78
C PHE A 69 -28.61 43.57 -21.92
N PRO A 70 -29.35 42.44 -21.82
CA PRO A 70 -30.08 41.86 -20.67
C PRO A 70 -29.46 40.52 -20.18
N ALA A 71 -30.12 39.80 -19.27
CA ALA A 71 -29.62 38.58 -18.64
C ALA A 71 -30.25 37.27 -19.15
N VAL A 72 -29.47 36.19 -19.16
CA VAL A 72 -29.92 34.79 -18.96
C VAL A 72 -28.88 34.10 -18.08
N ALA A 73 -29.30 33.52 -16.96
CA ALA A 73 -28.48 32.62 -16.14
C ALA A 73 -29.05 31.20 -16.27
N THR A 74 -28.31 30.32 -16.94
CA THR A 74 -28.81 28.98 -17.30
C THR A 74 -28.56 27.98 -16.18
N ALA A 75 -29.62 27.33 -15.67
CA ALA A 75 -29.48 26.18 -14.78
C ALA A 75 -28.97 24.95 -15.55
N THR A 76 -27.98 24.24 -14.99
CA THR A 76 -27.33 23.11 -15.67
C THR A 76 -27.79 21.77 -15.11
N ARG A 77 -28.38 20.92 -15.96
CA ARG A 77 -28.68 19.51 -15.65
C ARG A 77 -28.46 18.61 -16.87
N ILE A 78 -27.21 18.26 -17.14
CA ILE A 78 -26.82 17.25 -18.15
C ILE A 78 -25.84 16.28 -17.49
N ALA A 79 -26.03 14.98 -17.72
CA ALA A 79 -25.15 13.93 -17.22
C ALA A 79 -24.14 13.50 -18.29
N PHE A 80 -22.93 13.16 -17.86
CA PHE A 80 -21.94 12.43 -18.65
C PHE A 80 -21.35 11.31 -17.79
N VAL A 81 -21.21 10.12 -18.36
CA VAL A 81 -20.61 8.95 -17.71
C VAL A 81 -19.31 8.60 -18.44
N PRO A 82 -18.14 8.68 -17.80
CA PRO A 82 -16.90 8.09 -18.31
C PRO A 82 -16.85 6.60 -17.93
N THR A 83 -16.67 5.71 -18.89
CA THR A 83 -16.40 4.28 -18.64
C THR A 83 -15.02 4.08 -18.01
N ALA A 84 -14.91 3.10 -17.12
CA ALA A 84 -13.68 2.81 -16.38
C ALA A 84 -12.53 2.29 -17.26
N VAL A 85 -11.29 2.58 -16.84
CA VAL A 85 -10.06 1.96 -17.35
C VAL A 85 -9.32 1.37 -16.15
N PHE A 86 -8.98 0.08 -16.22
CA PHE A 86 -8.20 -0.62 -15.19
C PHE A 86 -6.70 -0.54 -15.48
N VAL A 87 -5.93 -0.07 -14.49
CA VAL A 87 -4.48 -0.33 -14.34
C VAL A 87 -4.14 -0.32 -12.82
N PRO A 88 -3.04 -0.96 -12.39
CA PRO A 88 -2.99 -1.60 -11.07
C PRO A 88 -2.69 -0.67 -9.88
N THR A 89 -2.98 -1.19 -8.69
CA THR A 89 -2.84 -0.52 -7.40
C THR A 89 -1.40 -0.16 -7.04
N TRP A 90 -1.14 1.13 -6.85
CA TRP A 90 -0.16 1.65 -5.92
C TRP A 90 -0.85 2.67 -5.02
N THR A 91 -0.66 2.57 -3.70
CA THR A 91 -1.27 3.47 -2.71
C THR A 91 -0.34 4.66 -2.41
N PRO A 92 -0.65 5.88 -2.87
CA PRO A 92 0.02 7.08 -2.35
C PRO A 92 -0.43 7.32 -0.91
N ILE A 93 0.47 7.82 -0.06
CA ILE A 93 0.15 8.16 1.32
C ILE A 93 -0.66 9.46 1.32
N SER A 94 -1.95 9.37 1.67
CA SER A 94 -2.84 10.54 1.68
C SER A 94 -2.56 11.45 2.87
N THR A 95 -2.41 12.75 2.61
CA THR A 95 -2.54 13.79 3.63
C THR A 95 -3.97 13.79 4.17
N ILE A 96 -4.15 13.30 5.41
CA ILE A 96 -5.49 13.18 6.02
C ILE A 96 -5.97 14.56 6.48
N TYR A 97 -6.66 15.27 5.58
CA TYR A 97 -7.43 16.47 5.96
C TYR A 97 -8.51 16.09 6.98
N PRO A 98 -8.66 16.82 8.10
CA PRO A 98 -9.68 16.51 9.10
C PRO A 98 -11.09 16.75 8.53
N TYR A 99 -12.07 15.96 8.99
CA TYR A 99 -13.50 16.19 8.69
C TYR A 99 -13.94 17.50 9.37
N VAL A 100 -14.00 18.60 8.62
CA VAL A 100 -14.52 19.89 9.10
C VAL A 100 -15.19 20.62 7.93
N VAL A 101 -16.52 20.53 7.88
CA VAL A 101 -17.37 21.28 6.94
C VAL A 101 -18.35 22.11 7.78
N GLN A 102 -18.16 23.44 7.79
CA GLN A 102 -18.99 24.36 8.56
C GLN A 102 -18.82 25.82 8.09
N ILE A 103 -19.85 26.65 8.24
CA ILE A 103 -19.78 28.12 8.19
C ILE A 103 -19.77 28.65 9.62
N SER A 104 -18.78 29.49 9.94
CA SER A 104 -18.60 30.11 11.26
C SER A 104 -18.98 31.60 11.29
N TYR A 105 -19.09 32.25 10.13
CA TYR A 105 -19.63 33.60 9.98
C TYR A 105 -20.12 33.82 8.53
N PRO A 106 -21.27 34.50 8.29
CA PRO A 106 -22.22 35.04 9.27
C PRO A 106 -22.95 33.93 10.07
N LEU A 107 -23.67 34.32 11.12
CA LEU A 107 -24.47 33.42 11.96
C LEU A 107 -25.97 33.56 11.64
N ASP A 108 -26.78 32.57 12.02
CA ASP A 108 -28.24 32.60 11.84
C ASP A 108 -28.86 33.90 12.38
N GLY A 109 -29.78 34.48 11.60
CA GLY A 109 -30.46 35.73 11.93
C GLY A 109 -29.62 37.01 11.80
N SER A 110 -28.34 36.93 11.37
CA SER A 110 -27.47 38.12 11.27
C SER A 110 -28.03 39.16 10.30
N GLN A 111 -28.09 40.43 10.73
CA GLN A 111 -28.35 41.54 9.82
C GLN A 111 -27.06 41.93 9.08
N VAL A 112 -27.12 41.94 7.75
CA VAL A 112 -25.98 42.16 6.83
C VAL A 112 -26.28 43.26 5.81
N ALA A 113 -25.26 44.02 5.41
CA ALA A 113 -25.35 45.04 4.36
C ALA A 113 -23.96 45.26 3.74
N GLY A 114 -23.91 45.63 2.46
CA GLY A 114 -22.64 45.77 1.74
C GLY A 114 -22.02 44.42 1.31
N TYR A 115 -20.70 44.38 1.25
CA TYR A 115 -19.93 43.14 1.06
C TYR A 115 -19.68 42.48 2.42
N ILE A 116 -19.96 41.18 2.53
CA ILE A 116 -19.67 40.38 3.72
C ILE A 116 -18.77 39.19 3.35
N SER A 117 -17.77 38.89 4.17
CA SER A 117 -16.95 37.68 4.04
C SER A 117 -17.66 36.49 4.66
N VAL A 118 -17.59 35.33 4.02
CA VAL A 118 -18.05 34.06 4.59
C VAL A 118 -16.82 33.29 5.08
N ILE A 119 -16.81 32.93 6.36
CA ILE A 119 -15.67 32.32 7.05
C ILE A 119 -16.10 30.97 7.61
N GLY A 120 -15.24 29.96 7.53
CA GLY A 120 -15.54 28.60 7.99
C GLY A 120 -14.49 27.58 7.58
N SER A 121 -14.91 26.32 7.42
CA SER A 121 -14.06 25.22 6.97
C SER A 121 -14.74 24.41 5.88
N ALA A 122 -13.96 24.01 4.88
CA ALA A 122 -14.30 23.08 3.82
C ALA A 122 -13.14 22.08 3.68
N SER A 123 -13.11 21.11 4.60
CA SER A 123 -12.03 20.14 4.78
C SER A 123 -12.60 18.73 4.96
N HIS A 124 -12.04 17.75 4.24
CA HIS A 124 -12.48 16.34 4.29
C HIS A 124 -11.36 15.39 3.85
N PRO A 125 -11.20 14.18 4.44
CA PRO A 125 -10.20 13.19 4.00
C PRO A 125 -10.27 12.77 2.52
N ARG A 126 -11.40 13.06 1.86
CA ARG A 126 -11.67 12.79 0.44
C ARG A 126 -12.08 14.05 -0.33
N PHE A 127 -11.69 15.24 0.12
CA PHE A 127 -12.09 16.51 -0.48
C PHE A 127 -11.77 16.59 -1.99
N LEU A 128 -12.73 17.05 -2.80
CA LEU A 128 -12.55 17.29 -4.23
C LEU A 128 -12.68 18.79 -4.59
N GLN A 129 -13.74 19.45 -4.13
CA GLN A 129 -13.98 20.88 -4.29
C GLN A 129 -15.12 21.38 -3.39
N TYR A 130 -15.26 22.69 -3.18
CA TYR A 130 -16.44 23.31 -2.55
C TYR A 130 -16.96 24.53 -3.32
N ALA A 131 -18.21 24.91 -3.09
CA ALA A 131 -18.81 26.17 -3.53
C ALA A 131 -19.58 26.85 -2.39
N LEU A 132 -19.74 28.18 -2.49
CA LEU A 132 -20.66 28.96 -1.66
C LEU A 132 -21.83 29.45 -2.50
N GLU A 133 -23.04 29.30 -1.97
CA GLU A 133 -24.29 29.66 -2.66
C GLU A 133 -25.26 30.34 -1.71
N TRP A 134 -26.17 31.16 -2.24
CA TRP A 134 -27.24 31.83 -1.50
C TRP A 134 -28.62 31.55 -2.11
N ALA A 135 -29.65 31.72 -1.30
CA ALA A 135 -31.05 31.71 -1.72
C ALA A 135 -31.90 32.64 -0.85
N PRO A 136 -33.11 33.06 -1.30
CA PRO A 136 -34.11 33.66 -0.41
C PRO A 136 -34.50 32.71 0.72
N ASP A 137 -34.90 33.23 1.87
CA ASP A 137 -35.35 32.44 3.02
C ASP A 137 -36.83 32.73 3.34
N PRO A 138 -37.74 31.73 3.27
CA PRO A 138 -37.51 30.32 2.89
C PRO A 138 -37.23 30.12 1.38
N ASN A 139 -36.56 29.02 1.05
CA ASN A 139 -36.27 28.58 -0.32
C ASN A 139 -37.19 27.41 -0.78
N PRO A 140 -38.49 27.64 -1.09
CA PRO A 140 -39.45 26.57 -1.39
C PRO A 140 -39.16 25.81 -2.69
N ASN A 141 -38.31 26.35 -3.57
CA ASN A 141 -37.95 25.73 -4.85
C ASN A 141 -36.59 25.01 -4.81
N ASN A 142 -35.89 25.02 -3.67
CA ASN A 142 -34.51 24.55 -3.52
C ASN A 142 -33.56 25.11 -4.60
N LEU A 143 -33.75 26.38 -4.97
CA LEU A 143 -33.00 27.07 -6.02
C LEU A 143 -31.87 27.86 -5.38
N TRP A 144 -30.63 27.62 -5.79
CA TRP A 144 -29.43 28.20 -5.21
C TRP A 144 -28.64 28.98 -6.25
N TYR A 145 -28.05 30.09 -5.83
CA TYR A 145 -27.29 31.01 -6.67
C TYR A 145 -25.83 31.07 -6.20
N PRO A 146 -24.83 30.77 -7.05
CA PRO A 146 -23.44 30.78 -6.63
C PRO A 146 -22.93 32.18 -6.31
N MET A 147 -22.15 32.29 -5.23
CA MET A 147 -21.37 33.49 -4.88
C MET A 147 -20.06 33.57 -5.68
N SER A 148 -19.50 32.40 -6.01
CA SER A 148 -18.19 32.22 -6.65
C SER A 148 -18.16 30.94 -7.48
N ALA A 149 -17.11 30.75 -8.28
CA ALA A 149 -16.82 29.46 -8.91
C ALA A 149 -16.31 28.44 -7.87
N PRO A 150 -16.54 27.13 -8.04
CA PRO A 150 -16.08 26.11 -7.09
C PRO A 150 -14.55 26.11 -6.88
N SER A 151 -14.12 26.10 -5.62
CA SER A 151 -12.72 26.04 -5.21
C SER A 151 -12.24 24.60 -5.03
N ARG A 152 -11.04 24.30 -5.56
CA ARG A 152 -10.33 23.02 -5.36
C ARG A 152 -9.27 23.07 -4.25
N THR A 153 -9.19 24.17 -3.52
CA THR A 153 -8.30 24.33 -2.37
C THR A 153 -9.11 24.12 -1.09
N PRO A 154 -8.84 23.09 -0.27
CA PRO A 154 -9.51 22.92 1.01
C PRO A 154 -9.16 24.08 1.95
N VAL A 155 -10.13 24.49 2.78
CA VAL A 155 -9.99 25.60 3.73
C VAL A 155 -10.29 25.08 5.14
N LEU A 156 -9.50 25.49 6.12
CA LEU A 156 -9.68 25.11 7.52
C LEU A 156 -9.64 26.38 8.39
N TYR A 157 -10.77 26.70 9.03
CA TYR A 157 -11.00 27.90 9.86
C TYR A 157 -10.57 29.22 9.19
N GLY A 158 -10.91 29.38 7.90
CA GLY A 158 -10.47 30.49 7.06
C GLY A 158 -11.58 31.10 6.19
N SER A 159 -11.20 32.00 5.29
CA SER A 159 -12.16 32.61 4.34
C SER A 159 -12.59 31.59 3.29
N LEU A 160 -13.90 31.35 3.19
CA LEU A 160 -14.54 30.52 2.16
C LEU A 160 -14.96 31.35 0.93
N GLY A 161 -15.10 32.67 1.09
CA GLY A 161 -15.46 33.59 0.02
C GLY A 161 -16.08 34.88 0.53
N ALA A 162 -16.80 35.59 -0.34
CA ALA A 162 -17.53 36.81 0.02
C ALA A 162 -18.81 36.96 -0.80
N TRP A 163 -19.83 37.58 -0.19
CA TRP A 163 -21.14 37.85 -0.79
C TRP A 163 -21.39 39.36 -0.84
N ASN A 164 -21.86 39.86 -1.98
CA ASN A 164 -22.26 41.25 -2.12
C ASN A 164 -23.78 41.41 -1.97
N THR A 165 -24.22 41.73 -0.75
CA THR A 165 -25.66 41.89 -0.44
C THR A 165 -26.31 43.09 -1.14
N THR A 166 -25.53 44.01 -1.73
CA THR A 166 -26.08 45.11 -2.56
C THR A 166 -26.60 44.65 -3.93
N THR A 167 -26.34 43.39 -4.31
CA THR A 167 -26.89 42.77 -5.54
C THR A 167 -28.27 42.15 -5.34
N VAL A 168 -28.75 42.06 -4.11
CA VAL A 168 -30.06 41.51 -3.74
C VAL A 168 -30.91 42.58 -3.02
N ALA A 169 -32.22 42.36 -2.90
CA ALA A 169 -33.13 43.30 -2.25
C ALA A 169 -33.11 43.17 -0.72
N ASP A 170 -33.48 44.23 0.00
CA ASP A 170 -33.72 44.16 1.45
C ASP A 170 -34.77 43.07 1.77
N GLY A 171 -34.41 42.08 2.60
CA GLY A 171 -35.17 40.83 2.75
C GLY A 171 -34.45 39.78 3.62
N LEU A 172 -34.99 38.56 3.65
CA LEU A 172 -34.40 37.40 4.36
C LEU A 172 -33.79 36.40 3.36
N TYR A 173 -32.62 35.88 3.71
CA TYR A 173 -31.81 34.99 2.88
C TYR A 173 -31.14 33.88 3.70
N GLN A 174 -30.79 32.80 3.01
CA GLN A 174 -30.01 31.68 3.52
C GLN A 174 -28.78 31.46 2.63
N VAL A 175 -27.71 30.95 3.22
CA VAL A 175 -26.39 30.73 2.58
C VAL A 175 -25.95 29.31 2.89
N ARG A 176 -25.42 28.59 1.90
CA ARG A 176 -24.86 27.25 2.11
C ARG A 176 -23.42 27.12 1.59
N LEU A 177 -22.70 26.23 2.25
CA LEU A 177 -21.46 25.62 1.80
C LEU A 177 -21.80 24.24 1.22
N HIS A 178 -21.41 23.99 -0.03
CA HIS A 178 -21.59 22.71 -0.71
C HIS A 178 -20.22 22.13 -1.03
N VAL A 179 -19.91 20.94 -0.52
CA VAL A 179 -18.62 20.25 -0.70
C VAL A 179 -18.82 18.94 -1.45
N TRP A 180 -18.03 18.73 -2.51
CA TRP A 180 -17.95 17.48 -3.26
C TRP A 180 -16.72 16.67 -2.82
N LEU A 181 -16.88 15.35 -2.83
CA LEU A 181 -15.87 14.39 -2.41
C LEU A 181 -15.46 13.47 -3.57
N ALA A 182 -14.24 12.91 -3.49
CA ALA A 182 -13.60 12.15 -4.56
C ALA A 182 -14.23 10.76 -4.84
N ASP A 183 -15.22 10.34 -4.04
CA ASP A 183 -16.09 9.18 -4.28
C ASP A 183 -17.45 9.56 -4.89
N GLY A 184 -17.68 10.84 -5.18
CA GLY A 184 -18.96 11.36 -5.67
C GLY A 184 -20.00 11.60 -4.58
N THR A 185 -19.65 11.47 -3.30
CA THR A 185 -20.53 11.92 -2.21
C THR A 185 -20.47 13.45 -2.06
N GLU A 186 -21.54 14.03 -1.51
CA GLU A 186 -21.67 15.46 -1.27
C GLU A 186 -22.01 15.71 0.20
N THR A 187 -21.49 16.80 0.76
CA THR A 187 -21.80 17.24 2.13
C THR A 187 -21.99 18.76 2.19
N TYR A 188 -22.71 19.22 3.19
CA TYR A 188 -23.33 20.55 3.24
C TYR A 188 -23.27 21.16 4.65
N ASP A 189 -23.24 22.48 4.71
CA ASP A 189 -23.62 23.26 5.90
C ASP A 189 -24.32 24.56 5.48
N TRP A 190 -25.12 25.17 6.36
CA TRP A 190 -25.99 26.30 6.00
C TRP A 190 -26.33 27.26 7.15
N VAL A 191 -26.52 28.53 6.79
CA VAL A 191 -26.87 29.66 7.65
C VAL A 191 -28.18 30.28 7.15
N ASN A 192 -29.12 30.56 8.05
CA ASN A 192 -30.50 30.97 7.74
C ASN A 192 -30.87 32.34 8.32
N GLY A 193 -32.00 32.90 7.91
CA GLY A 193 -32.56 34.14 8.47
C GLY A 193 -31.73 35.41 8.28
N LEU A 194 -30.77 35.44 7.35
CA LEU A 194 -29.88 36.58 7.14
C LEU A 194 -30.65 37.78 6.59
N ARG A 195 -30.64 38.90 7.32
CA ARG A 195 -31.46 40.08 7.03
C ARG A 195 -30.68 41.16 6.27
N VAL A 196 -31.04 41.44 5.02
CA VAL A 196 -30.49 42.55 4.22
C VAL A 196 -31.29 43.83 4.45
N SER A 197 -30.64 44.99 4.65
CA SER A 197 -31.31 46.26 4.99
C SER A 197 -30.44 47.50 4.68
N ASN A 198 -30.89 48.42 3.80
CA ASN A 198 -30.01 49.44 3.18
C ASN A 198 -30.46 50.94 3.25
N ARG A 199 -31.44 51.39 4.07
CA ARG A 199 -31.92 52.83 4.11
C ARG A 199 -32.32 53.40 5.49
N GLN A 200 -32.41 54.74 5.63
CA GLN A 200 -32.83 55.51 6.85
C GLN A 200 -33.65 56.82 6.54
N PRO A 201 -34.44 57.40 7.51
CA PRO A 201 -35.30 58.59 7.33
C PRO A 201 -35.11 59.81 8.30
N THR A 202 -35.80 60.95 8.09
CA THR A 202 -35.78 62.20 8.91
C THR A 202 -37.14 62.97 8.96
N ALA A 203 -37.28 64.07 9.75
CA ALA A 203 -38.57 64.74 10.14
C ALA A 203 -38.57 66.31 10.14
N VAL A 204 -39.72 66.98 10.42
CA VAL A 204 -40.01 68.44 10.22
C VAL A 204 -40.91 69.10 11.31
N PRO A 205 -40.75 70.40 11.74
CA PRO A 205 -41.61 71.06 12.76
C PRO A 205 -42.13 72.54 12.57
N THR A 206 -43.43 72.80 12.87
CA THR A 206 -44.01 73.73 13.92
C THR A 206 -44.13 75.30 13.84
N LEU A 207 -45.39 75.83 13.67
CA LEU A 207 -46.18 76.94 14.35
C LEU A 207 -45.67 78.45 14.43
N THR A 208 -46.32 79.53 14.99
CA THR A 208 -47.53 79.71 15.90
C THR A 208 -48.53 80.96 15.74
N PRO A 209 -48.42 82.20 16.33
CA PRO A 209 -49.57 82.80 17.10
C PRO A 209 -49.97 84.34 17.04
N SER A 210 -51.23 84.67 17.49
CA SER A 210 -51.73 85.91 18.21
C SER A 210 -51.97 87.28 17.47
N PRO A 211 -52.67 88.34 18.02
CA PRO A 211 -52.98 88.68 19.45
C PRO A 211 -54.30 89.44 19.88
N LYS A 212 -54.83 89.17 21.11
CA LYS A 212 -55.28 90.14 22.18
C LYS A 212 -55.66 89.37 23.48
N PRO A 213 -55.72 89.97 24.69
CA PRO A 213 -55.91 89.24 25.96
C PRO A 213 -57.36 89.23 26.52
N ASN A 214 -57.70 88.21 27.32
CA ASN A 214 -59.03 87.98 27.90
C ASN A 214 -59.01 87.48 29.37
N GLN A 215 -60.17 87.44 30.05
CA GLN A 215 -60.35 86.77 31.34
C GLN A 215 -60.74 85.29 31.14
N PRO A 216 -60.10 84.32 31.80
CA PRO A 216 -60.36 82.91 31.55
C PRO A 216 -61.71 82.42 32.13
N PRO A 217 -62.32 81.40 31.49
CA PRO A 217 -63.46 80.69 32.06
C PRO A 217 -63.04 79.88 33.29
N THR A 218 -64.01 79.24 33.94
CA THR A 218 -63.82 78.29 35.05
C THR A 218 -64.35 76.91 34.66
N ILE A 219 -63.79 75.85 35.25
CA ILE A 219 -64.18 74.45 35.02
C ILE A 219 -64.16 73.68 36.34
N ASN A 220 -65.21 72.90 36.62
CA ASN A 220 -65.28 72.09 37.84
C ASN A 220 -64.31 70.89 37.78
N PRO A 221 -63.68 70.49 38.90
CA PRO A 221 -62.84 69.29 38.95
C PRO A 221 -63.62 68.01 38.60
N ILE A 222 -62.98 67.15 37.80
CA ILE A 222 -63.50 65.82 37.44
C ILE A 222 -62.71 64.76 38.22
N VAL A 223 -63.39 63.79 38.83
CA VAL A 223 -62.74 62.67 39.54
C VAL A 223 -62.24 61.61 38.54
N GLY A 224 -61.24 60.83 38.94
CA GLY A 224 -60.67 59.76 38.11
C GLY A 224 -61.72 58.72 37.65
N GLN A 225 -61.49 58.13 36.48
CA GLN A 225 -62.46 57.28 35.76
C GLN A 225 -61.84 55.94 35.37
N LYS A 226 -62.70 54.95 35.09
CA LYS A 226 -62.34 53.65 34.51
C LYS A 226 -63.18 53.33 33.28
N VAL A 227 -62.60 52.64 32.31
CA VAL A 227 -63.28 52.13 31.12
C VAL A 227 -62.57 50.86 30.62
N THR A 228 -63.27 49.94 29.97
CA THR A 228 -62.63 48.76 29.33
C THR A 228 -62.16 49.12 27.93
N ALA A 229 -61.09 48.48 27.45
CA ALA A 229 -60.67 48.57 26.05
C ALA A 229 -61.82 48.19 25.10
N GLY A 230 -62.09 49.05 24.12
CA GLY A 230 -63.22 48.95 23.18
C GLY A 230 -64.52 49.62 23.64
N GLN A 231 -64.60 50.17 24.86
CA GLN A 231 -65.82 50.78 25.41
C GLN A 231 -65.75 52.32 25.49
N THR A 232 -66.92 52.95 25.48
CA THR A 232 -67.07 54.42 25.57
C THR A 232 -67.73 54.85 26.88
N LEU A 233 -67.15 55.85 27.56
CA LEU A 233 -67.69 56.48 28.77
C LEU A 233 -68.00 57.95 28.51
N ALA A 234 -69.24 58.37 28.72
CA ALA A 234 -69.68 59.76 28.60
C ALA A 234 -69.62 60.48 29.96
N ILE A 235 -68.97 61.64 30.01
CA ILE A 235 -68.66 62.39 31.22
C ILE A 235 -69.20 63.82 31.08
N ALA A 236 -70.01 64.26 32.03
CA ALA A 236 -70.50 65.63 32.07
C ALA A 236 -69.40 66.60 32.50
N VAL A 237 -69.33 67.77 31.86
CA VAL A 237 -68.37 68.85 32.13
C VAL A 237 -69.15 70.12 32.43
N VAL A 238 -68.80 70.80 33.53
CA VAL A 238 -69.45 72.03 33.96
C VAL A 238 -68.45 73.17 33.93
N THR A 239 -68.78 74.21 33.16
CA THR A 239 -67.97 75.42 32.96
C THR A 239 -68.82 76.67 33.17
N ALA A 240 -68.16 77.78 33.50
CA ALA A 240 -68.78 79.11 33.59
C ALA A 240 -67.76 80.20 33.27
N ASP A 241 -68.16 81.20 32.47
CA ASP A 241 -67.28 82.27 32.02
C ASP A 241 -67.60 83.63 32.70
N PRO A 242 -66.59 84.37 33.23
CA PRO A 242 -66.79 85.68 33.86
C PRO A 242 -67.24 86.79 32.89
N ASP A 243 -66.72 86.80 31.66
CA ASP A 243 -67.06 87.78 30.62
C ASP A 243 -68.36 87.42 29.86
N LYS A 244 -68.89 86.21 30.13
CA LYS A 244 -70.04 85.56 29.48
C LYS A 244 -69.81 85.22 28.01
N ASP A 245 -68.57 84.99 27.63
CA ASP A 245 -68.24 84.48 26.30
C ASP A 245 -68.71 83.03 26.12
N GLN A 246 -68.83 82.60 24.86
CA GLN A 246 -69.18 81.21 24.55
C GLN A 246 -67.99 80.30 24.84
N VAL A 247 -68.06 79.55 25.94
CA VAL A 247 -67.03 78.54 26.27
C VAL A 247 -67.11 77.37 25.30
N ASN A 248 -66.04 77.18 24.53
CA ASN A 248 -65.78 75.95 23.80
C ASN A 248 -64.91 75.02 24.67
N LEU A 249 -65.27 73.74 24.72
CA LEU A 249 -64.44 72.71 25.33
C LEU A 249 -63.41 72.19 24.32
N PHE A 250 -62.22 71.90 24.83
CA PHE A 250 -61.17 71.16 24.15
C PHE A 250 -60.73 70.01 25.07
N VAL A 251 -60.33 68.89 24.48
CA VAL A 251 -59.94 67.68 25.23
C VAL A 251 -58.68 67.07 24.64
N ALA A 252 -57.82 66.57 25.50
CA ALA A 252 -56.63 65.84 25.13
C ALA A 252 -56.45 64.63 26.05
N SER A 253 -56.02 63.50 25.48
CA SER A 253 -55.50 62.36 26.22
C SER A 253 -53.98 62.42 26.21
N SER A 254 -53.34 62.21 27.36
CA SER A 254 -51.87 62.12 27.44
C SER A 254 -51.31 60.88 26.72
N ASN A 255 -52.16 59.91 26.38
CA ASN A 255 -51.81 58.73 25.59
C ASN A 255 -53.02 58.31 24.74
N THR A 256 -53.06 58.78 23.50
CA THR A 256 -54.14 58.48 22.54
C THR A 256 -54.21 57.01 22.13
N SER A 257 -53.12 56.25 22.27
CA SER A 257 -53.11 54.80 22.04
C SER A 257 -53.80 54.01 23.16
N VAL A 258 -53.81 54.55 24.40
CA VAL A 258 -54.55 54.00 25.54
C VAL A 258 -56.02 54.42 25.46
N ALA A 259 -56.30 55.71 25.30
CA ALA A 259 -57.67 56.22 25.13
C ALA A 259 -57.74 57.49 24.28
N THR A 260 -58.76 57.58 23.43
CA THR A 260 -59.15 58.83 22.76
C THR A 260 -60.27 59.52 23.53
N VAL A 261 -60.40 60.84 23.35
CA VAL A 261 -61.43 61.65 23.99
C VAL A 261 -61.91 62.72 23.00
N GLN A 262 -63.21 62.98 23.00
CA GLN A 262 -63.84 63.98 22.13
C GLN A 262 -64.95 64.74 22.88
N VAL A 263 -65.18 65.99 22.50
CA VAL A 263 -66.33 66.77 22.97
C VAL A 263 -67.57 66.30 22.20
N THR A 264 -68.64 65.97 22.93
CA THR A 264 -69.88 65.41 22.37
C THR A 264 -71.09 66.33 22.55
N SER A 265 -71.04 67.26 23.51
CA SER A 265 -71.88 68.45 23.54
C SER A 265 -71.16 69.56 24.33
N VAL A 266 -71.73 70.77 24.36
CA VAL A 266 -71.16 71.93 25.09
C VAL A 266 -70.82 71.64 26.56
N ASN A 267 -71.53 70.70 27.20
CA ASN A 267 -71.35 70.31 28.59
C ASN A 267 -71.01 68.80 28.75
N GLN A 268 -70.50 68.12 27.71
CA GLN A 268 -70.23 66.68 27.78
C GLN A 268 -69.10 66.22 26.86
N ILE A 269 -68.22 65.38 27.40
CA ILE A 269 -67.15 64.71 26.67
C ILE A 269 -67.40 63.20 26.65
N THR A 270 -66.89 62.50 25.64
CA THR A 270 -66.91 61.05 25.57
C THR A 270 -65.48 60.53 25.41
N VAL A 271 -65.10 59.62 26.30
CA VAL A 271 -63.81 58.94 26.34
C VAL A 271 -64.00 57.54 25.77
N THR A 272 -63.10 57.10 24.88
CA THR A 272 -63.08 55.74 24.32
C THR A 272 -61.81 55.05 24.76
N GLY A 273 -61.93 53.94 25.49
CA GLY A 273 -60.79 53.07 25.80
C GLY A 273 -60.36 52.31 24.53
N ILE A 274 -59.07 52.33 24.20
CA ILE A 274 -58.51 51.65 23.03
C ILE A 274 -57.61 50.49 23.47
N THR A 275 -56.60 50.76 24.29
CA THR A 275 -55.63 49.75 24.76
C THR A 275 -55.51 49.83 26.28
N ALA A 276 -55.26 48.70 26.94
CA ALA A 276 -55.02 48.64 28.38
C ALA A 276 -53.88 49.59 28.81
N GLY A 277 -54.06 50.32 29.91
CA GLY A 277 -53.06 51.25 30.44
C GLY A 277 -53.64 52.43 31.20
N ALA A 278 -52.78 53.40 31.53
CA ALA A 278 -53.18 54.65 32.16
C ALA A 278 -53.00 55.84 31.20
N ALA A 279 -53.97 56.75 31.20
CA ALA A 279 -53.90 58.03 30.51
C ALA A 279 -54.44 59.15 31.42
N THR A 280 -53.89 60.35 31.30
CA THR A 280 -54.47 61.54 31.91
C THR A 280 -55.32 62.25 30.86
N ILE A 281 -56.60 62.45 31.15
CA ILE A 281 -57.50 63.22 30.30
C ILE A 281 -57.51 64.66 30.79
N THR A 282 -57.01 65.59 29.97
CA THR A 282 -57.06 67.03 30.22
C THR A 282 -58.24 67.63 29.47
N VAL A 283 -59.09 68.36 30.19
CA VAL A 283 -60.23 69.11 29.65
C VAL A 283 -59.93 70.59 29.81
N THR A 284 -59.96 71.34 28.72
CA THR A 284 -59.67 72.78 28.68
C THR A 284 -60.91 73.53 28.21
N ALA A 285 -61.37 74.47 29.03
CA ALA A 285 -62.38 75.46 28.70
C ALA A 285 -61.72 76.68 28.05
N ASN A 286 -62.27 77.16 26.93
CA ASN A 286 -61.74 78.29 26.15
C ASN A 286 -62.88 79.24 25.75
N ASP A 287 -62.74 80.51 26.12
CA ASP A 287 -63.69 81.59 25.81
C ASP A 287 -63.66 82.07 24.33
N ASN A 288 -62.66 81.64 23.56
CA ASN A 288 -62.35 82.07 22.18
C ASN A 288 -61.91 83.54 22.04
N ARG A 289 -61.70 84.26 23.14
CA ARG A 289 -61.11 85.61 23.16
C ARG A 289 -59.67 85.62 23.69
N GLY A 290 -59.22 84.57 24.40
CA GLY A 290 -57.82 84.36 24.76
C GLY A 290 -57.55 83.83 26.18
N GLY A 291 -58.58 83.45 26.94
CA GLY A 291 -58.46 82.88 28.28
C GLY A 291 -58.77 81.39 28.30
N LEU A 292 -58.11 80.68 29.22
CA LEU A 292 -58.20 79.22 29.36
C LEU A 292 -58.26 78.82 30.83
N ALA A 293 -59.10 77.83 31.15
CA ALA A 293 -58.97 77.04 32.37
C ALA A 293 -58.94 75.56 32.02
N ASN A 294 -58.21 74.78 32.81
CA ASN A 294 -58.10 73.34 32.61
C ASN A 294 -58.39 72.56 33.89
N THR A 295 -58.85 71.34 33.72
CA THR A 295 -58.84 70.29 34.74
C THR A 295 -58.30 69.01 34.11
N ALA A 296 -57.74 68.13 34.93
CA ALA A 296 -57.18 66.86 34.47
C ALA A 296 -57.55 65.74 35.43
N PHE A 297 -57.95 64.60 34.89
CA PHE A 297 -58.31 63.41 35.66
C PHE A 297 -57.58 62.17 35.13
N ALA A 298 -57.23 61.26 36.04
CA ALA A 298 -56.66 59.97 35.67
C ALA A 298 -57.75 59.05 35.11
N LEU A 299 -57.45 58.41 33.98
CA LEU A 299 -58.23 57.35 33.37
C LEU A 299 -57.42 56.06 33.40
N THR A 300 -58.00 54.98 33.92
CA THR A 300 -57.47 53.63 33.71
C THR A 300 -58.31 52.93 32.65
N VAL A 301 -57.65 52.44 31.60
CA VAL A 301 -58.24 51.53 30.62
C VAL A 301 -57.87 50.11 30.99
N GLU A 302 -58.87 49.27 31.21
CA GLU A 302 -58.69 47.87 31.60
C GLU A 302 -58.74 46.97 30.35
N GLY A 303 -57.81 46.02 30.25
CA GLY A 303 -57.73 45.09 29.12
C GLY A 303 -58.80 44.00 29.16
N GLN A 304 -58.93 43.27 28.05
CA GLN A 304 -59.66 42.01 28.01
C GLN A 304 -58.64 40.87 28.07
N ASN A 305 -58.98 39.80 28.79
CA ASN A 305 -58.13 38.64 29.02
C ASN A 305 -58.34 37.62 27.89
N HIS A 306 -57.27 37.22 27.22
CA HIS A 306 -57.27 36.16 26.22
C HIS A 306 -57.10 34.79 26.89
N ALA A 307 -57.36 33.70 26.17
CA ALA A 307 -57.06 32.37 26.68
C ALA A 307 -55.73 31.89 26.09
N PRO A 308 -54.92 31.13 26.85
CA PRO A 308 -53.63 30.65 26.37
C PRO A 308 -53.77 29.72 25.17
N ALA A 309 -52.82 29.78 24.24
CA ALA A 309 -52.70 28.85 23.13
C ALA A 309 -51.74 27.70 23.50
N MET A 310 -52.02 26.49 23.00
CA MET A 310 -51.15 25.31 23.14
C MET A 310 -51.01 24.62 21.78
N ASN A 311 -49.79 24.18 21.44
CA ASN A 311 -49.56 23.35 20.27
C ASN A 311 -50.17 21.95 20.47
N THR A 312 -50.76 21.38 19.40
CA THR A 312 -51.37 20.04 19.45
C THR A 312 -50.33 18.97 19.74
N ILE A 313 -50.51 18.22 20.83
CA ILE A 313 -49.64 17.10 21.18
C ILE A 313 -50.06 15.87 20.35
N GLY A 314 -49.13 15.26 19.63
CA GLY A 314 -49.37 14.04 18.85
C GLY A 314 -49.55 12.79 19.72
N ALA A 315 -50.03 11.70 19.14
CA ALA A 315 -50.11 10.41 19.82
C ALA A 315 -48.72 9.93 20.28
N GLN A 316 -48.67 9.25 21.44
CA GLN A 316 -47.44 8.83 22.11
C GLN A 316 -47.38 7.31 22.28
N SER A 317 -46.19 6.76 22.46
CA SER A 317 -45.97 5.34 22.77
C SER A 317 -44.94 5.20 23.90
N VAL A 318 -45.22 4.33 24.86
CA VAL A 318 -44.32 4.03 26.00
C VAL A 318 -44.46 2.56 26.37
N ASN A 319 -43.40 1.90 26.85
CA ASN A 319 -43.50 0.51 27.30
C ASN A 319 -43.89 0.42 28.78
N VAL A 320 -44.50 -0.70 29.20
CA VAL A 320 -44.75 -1.03 30.60
C VAL A 320 -43.45 -0.92 31.42
N GLY A 321 -43.49 -0.19 32.53
CA GLY A 321 -42.34 0.10 33.39
C GLY A 321 -41.45 1.24 32.91
N ALA A 322 -41.61 1.74 31.67
CA ALA A 322 -40.85 2.86 31.13
C ALA A 322 -41.54 4.22 31.37
N THR A 323 -40.76 5.29 31.28
CA THR A 323 -41.24 6.68 31.36
C THR A 323 -40.91 7.45 30.09
N LEU A 324 -41.80 8.36 29.68
CA LEU A 324 -41.62 9.24 28.53
C LEU A 324 -41.96 10.69 28.93
N ASP A 325 -41.02 11.61 28.75
CA ASP A 325 -41.25 13.05 28.96
C ASP A 325 -41.75 13.69 27.66
N VAL A 326 -43.01 14.15 27.67
CA VAL A 326 -43.67 14.80 26.55
C VAL A 326 -43.58 16.33 26.72
N PRO A 327 -42.98 17.08 25.77
CA PRO A 327 -42.89 18.52 25.88
C PRO A 327 -44.26 19.19 25.69
N VAL A 328 -44.55 20.19 26.51
CA VAL A 328 -45.74 21.04 26.41
C VAL A 328 -45.31 22.44 26.00
N SER A 329 -45.70 22.84 24.79
CA SER A 329 -45.47 24.18 24.26
C SER A 329 -46.79 24.95 24.27
N ALA A 330 -46.85 25.97 25.12
CA ALA A 330 -47.99 26.86 25.27
C ALA A 330 -47.51 28.31 25.46
N SER A 331 -48.35 29.26 25.05
CA SER A 331 -48.04 30.69 25.04
C SER A 331 -49.30 31.51 25.28
N ASP A 332 -49.16 32.63 25.98
CA ASP A 332 -50.25 33.56 26.26
C ASP A 332 -49.99 34.92 25.62
N SER A 333 -51.03 35.56 25.08
CA SER A 333 -50.90 36.85 24.38
C SER A 333 -50.90 38.07 25.29
N ASP A 334 -51.40 37.95 26.52
CA ASP A 334 -51.32 39.00 27.55
C ASP A 334 -50.06 38.85 28.43
N GLY A 335 -49.36 37.72 28.29
CA GLY A 335 -48.07 37.43 28.93
C GLY A 335 -48.21 36.72 30.28
N ASP A 336 -49.34 36.07 30.55
CA ASP A 336 -49.65 35.53 31.87
C ASP A 336 -48.92 34.23 32.23
N THR A 337 -48.82 33.97 33.54
CA THR A 337 -48.05 32.84 34.09
C THR A 337 -48.81 31.52 33.94
N LEU A 338 -48.36 30.70 32.99
CA LEU A 338 -49.04 29.46 32.62
C LEU A 338 -48.75 28.29 33.56
N THR A 339 -49.83 27.67 34.03
CA THR A 339 -49.82 26.44 34.84
C THR A 339 -50.25 25.26 33.98
N VAL A 340 -49.39 24.23 33.88
CA VAL A 340 -49.69 22.93 33.22
C VAL A 340 -50.28 21.95 34.24
N THR A 341 -51.30 21.21 33.82
CA THR A 341 -51.81 20.01 34.50
C THR A 341 -52.03 18.89 33.47
N ALA A 342 -52.00 17.62 33.90
CA ALA A 342 -52.25 16.48 33.03
C ALA A 342 -53.04 15.39 33.76
N GLU A 343 -53.94 14.72 33.03
CA GLU A 343 -54.81 13.64 33.52
C GLU A 343 -54.81 12.46 32.53
N SER A 344 -54.82 11.23 33.05
CA SER A 344 -54.94 10.00 32.25
C SER A 344 -56.35 9.43 32.39
N SER A 345 -56.97 9.09 31.26
CA SER A 345 -58.27 8.41 31.22
C SER A 345 -58.25 6.98 31.77
N ASN A 346 -57.06 6.37 31.91
CA ASN A 346 -56.91 5.10 32.60
C ASN A 346 -55.53 4.99 33.27
N THR A 347 -55.48 5.30 34.56
CA THR A 347 -54.26 5.24 35.39
C THR A 347 -53.74 3.83 35.65
N ALA A 348 -54.53 2.78 35.39
CA ALA A 348 -54.05 1.40 35.42
C ALA A 348 -53.26 1.00 34.17
N LEU A 349 -53.33 1.78 33.08
CA LEU A 349 -52.55 1.59 31.86
C LEU A 349 -51.37 2.58 31.79
N VAL A 350 -51.62 3.87 32.03
CA VAL A 350 -50.58 4.91 32.07
C VAL A 350 -50.87 5.93 33.17
N THR A 351 -49.89 6.20 34.03
CA THR A 351 -49.93 7.31 34.99
C THR A 351 -49.21 8.52 34.43
N VAL A 352 -49.56 9.71 34.92
CA VAL A 352 -49.00 10.98 34.43
C VAL A 352 -48.57 11.89 35.59
N ALA A 353 -47.49 12.64 35.36
CA ALA A 353 -46.97 13.64 36.29
C ALA A 353 -46.50 14.89 35.52
N VAL A 354 -46.48 16.04 36.18
CA VAL A 354 -46.03 17.31 35.59
C VAL A 354 -44.79 17.80 36.35
N PRO A 355 -43.57 17.39 35.95
CA PRO A 355 -42.35 17.78 36.66
C PRO A 355 -42.00 19.27 36.54
N ASN A 356 -42.49 19.95 35.49
CA ASN A 356 -42.34 21.40 35.28
C ASN A 356 -43.44 21.90 34.31
N ASN A 357 -43.59 23.22 34.14
CA ASN A 357 -44.62 23.83 33.28
C ASN A 357 -44.34 23.75 31.76
N THR A 358 -43.41 22.91 31.32
CA THR A 358 -43.10 22.62 29.90
C THR A 358 -42.99 21.11 29.61
N THR A 359 -43.33 20.24 30.56
CA THR A 359 -43.14 18.78 30.42
C THR A 359 -44.23 17.99 31.15
N VAL A 360 -44.75 16.96 30.49
CA VAL A 360 -45.66 15.96 31.08
C VAL A 360 -44.99 14.59 30.99
N ARG A 361 -44.68 13.99 32.13
CA ARG A 361 -44.12 12.64 32.22
C ARG A 361 -45.24 11.61 32.17
N LEU A 362 -45.17 10.71 31.21
CA LEU A 362 -45.96 9.49 31.13
C LEU A 362 -45.18 8.34 31.79
N THR A 363 -45.87 7.42 32.46
CA THR A 363 -45.29 6.17 32.99
C THR A 363 -46.20 4.99 32.63
N GLY A 364 -45.70 4.04 31.84
CA GLY A 364 -46.46 2.84 31.45
C GLY A 364 -46.63 1.87 32.61
N VAL A 365 -47.87 1.42 32.85
CA VAL A 365 -48.25 0.55 34.00
C VAL A 365 -48.74 -0.82 33.52
N ALA A 366 -49.55 -0.88 32.47
CA ALA A 366 -49.97 -2.12 31.82
C ALA A 366 -50.30 -1.88 30.35
N ALA A 367 -50.13 -2.91 29.51
CA ALA A 367 -50.28 -2.79 28.06
C ALA A 367 -51.72 -2.51 27.63
N GLY A 368 -51.89 -1.66 26.60
CA GLY A 368 -53.19 -1.22 26.09
C GLY A 368 -53.13 0.19 25.50
N THR A 369 -54.25 0.90 25.47
CA THR A 369 -54.31 2.31 25.03
C THR A 369 -55.10 3.15 26.02
N ALA A 370 -54.65 4.36 26.29
CA ALA A 370 -55.34 5.34 27.13
C ALA A 370 -55.13 6.75 26.59
N ASN A 371 -56.17 7.58 26.61
CA ASN A 371 -56.02 8.99 26.27
C ASN A 371 -55.47 9.78 27.46
N VAL A 372 -54.52 10.67 27.20
CA VAL A 372 -53.97 11.63 28.15
C VAL A 372 -54.42 13.04 27.74
N THR A 373 -54.92 13.80 28.70
CA THR A 373 -55.37 15.18 28.49
C THR A 373 -54.44 16.12 29.25
N VAL A 374 -53.82 17.06 28.55
CA VAL A 374 -53.02 18.14 29.12
C VAL A 374 -53.86 19.41 29.10
N SER A 375 -53.89 20.14 30.22
CA SER A 375 -54.63 21.40 30.37
C SER A 375 -53.67 22.50 30.82
N VAL A 376 -53.71 23.65 30.14
CA VAL A 376 -52.94 24.86 30.50
C VAL A 376 -53.90 25.98 30.86
N SER A 377 -53.57 26.68 31.95
CA SER A 377 -54.38 27.75 32.55
C SER A 377 -53.55 29.02 32.76
N ASP A 378 -54.12 30.18 32.44
CA ASP A 378 -53.60 31.53 32.73
C ASP A 378 -53.75 31.95 34.21
N SER A 379 -54.59 31.24 34.96
CA SER A 379 -55.02 31.56 36.34
C SER A 379 -55.92 32.80 36.47
N LYS A 380 -56.44 33.33 35.36
CA LYS A 380 -57.41 34.45 35.28
C LYS A 380 -58.76 34.05 34.66
N GLY A 381 -58.81 32.94 33.91
CA GLY A 381 -60.05 32.33 33.41
C GLY A 381 -59.90 31.57 32.10
N GLY A 382 -58.83 31.80 31.34
CA GLY A 382 -58.51 31.09 30.11
C GLY A 382 -57.88 29.72 30.37
N ILE A 383 -58.51 28.67 29.83
CA ILE A 383 -57.99 27.30 29.88
C ILE A 383 -58.04 26.69 28.48
N VAL A 384 -56.91 26.11 28.04
CA VAL A 384 -56.80 25.32 26.81
C VAL A 384 -56.48 23.86 27.15
N LYS A 385 -57.03 22.91 26.38
CA LYS A 385 -56.79 21.47 26.56
C LYS A 385 -56.33 20.82 25.24
N SER A 386 -55.36 19.92 25.33
CA SER A 386 -54.98 18.98 24.25
C SER A 386 -55.11 17.55 24.76
N THR A 387 -55.86 16.72 24.04
CA THR A 387 -56.01 15.28 24.36
C THR A 387 -55.32 14.46 23.28
N PHE A 388 -54.45 13.53 23.66
CA PHE A 388 -53.76 12.62 22.76
C PHE A 388 -53.90 11.17 23.22
N GLN A 389 -53.79 10.22 22.29
CA GLN A 389 -53.74 8.80 22.62
C GLN A 389 -52.32 8.40 22.99
N THR A 390 -52.18 7.73 24.13
CA THR A 390 -50.97 6.99 24.51
C THR A 390 -51.21 5.50 24.27
N THR A 391 -50.34 4.87 23.51
CA THR A 391 -50.25 3.40 23.41
C THR A 391 -49.22 2.91 24.43
N ILE A 392 -49.54 1.84 25.15
CA ILE A 392 -48.67 1.22 26.13
C ILE A 392 -48.28 -0.16 25.61
N GLY A 393 -47.03 -0.31 25.17
CA GLY A 393 -46.47 -1.57 24.67
C GLY A 393 -45.91 -2.45 25.78
N ASN A 394 -45.74 -3.74 25.51
CA ASN A 394 -44.82 -4.57 26.29
C ASN A 394 -43.37 -4.29 25.84
N PRO A 395 -42.36 -4.35 26.72
CA PRO A 395 -40.97 -4.43 26.30
C PRO A 395 -40.71 -5.61 25.36
N ASN A 396 -39.75 -5.47 24.43
CA ASN A 396 -39.28 -6.60 23.64
C ASN A 396 -38.52 -7.60 24.53
N GLN A 397 -38.76 -8.90 24.30
CA GLN A 397 -38.10 -9.99 25.00
C GLN A 397 -37.16 -10.70 24.03
N PRO A 398 -35.91 -11.00 24.40
CA PRO A 398 -34.94 -11.53 23.47
C PRO A 398 -35.27 -12.97 23.04
N PRO A 399 -34.80 -13.40 21.85
CA PRO A 399 -35.00 -14.75 21.35
C PRO A 399 -34.47 -15.84 22.30
N ALA A 400 -35.25 -16.90 22.52
CA ALA A 400 -34.80 -18.07 23.25
C ALA A 400 -34.27 -19.15 22.29
N ILE A 401 -33.09 -19.70 22.55
CA ILE A 401 -32.50 -20.82 21.80
C ILE A 401 -32.53 -22.08 22.67
N VAL A 402 -32.97 -23.21 22.11
CA VAL A 402 -32.91 -24.52 22.76
C VAL A 402 -31.47 -25.04 22.73
N MET A 403 -30.98 -25.55 23.86
CA MET A 403 -29.60 -26.05 24.01
C MET A 403 -29.29 -27.15 22.98
N ILE A 404 -28.28 -26.91 22.14
CA ILE A 404 -27.75 -27.88 21.18
C ILE A 404 -26.74 -28.77 21.92
N SER A 405 -26.86 -30.09 21.77
CA SER A 405 -25.91 -31.04 22.37
C SER A 405 -24.61 -31.13 21.54
N PRO A 406 -23.46 -31.48 22.15
CA PRO A 406 -22.23 -31.73 21.41
C PRO A 406 -22.39 -32.77 20.30
N GLN A 407 -21.64 -32.62 19.22
CA GLN A 407 -21.71 -33.48 18.03
C GLN A 407 -20.39 -34.22 17.78
N THR A 408 -20.49 -35.37 17.11
CA THR A 408 -19.34 -36.18 16.68
C THR A 408 -19.51 -36.54 15.20
N MET A 409 -18.48 -36.33 14.39
CA MET A 409 -18.48 -36.65 12.95
C MET A 409 -17.08 -37.05 12.48
N THR A 410 -16.93 -37.45 11.22
CA THR A 410 -15.62 -37.82 10.62
C THR A 410 -15.20 -36.78 9.58
N ALA A 411 -13.90 -36.53 9.42
CA ALA A 411 -13.38 -35.69 8.35
C ALA A 411 -13.88 -36.17 6.96
N GLY A 412 -14.24 -35.24 6.08
CA GLY A 412 -14.85 -35.52 4.77
C GLY A 412 -16.37 -35.76 4.79
N THR A 413 -17.01 -35.83 5.97
CA THR A 413 -18.48 -36.03 6.09
C THR A 413 -19.24 -34.73 6.32
N THR A 414 -20.55 -34.75 6.09
CA THR A 414 -21.49 -33.68 6.47
C THR A 414 -22.49 -34.18 7.50
N LEU A 415 -22.96 -33.28 8.37
CA LEU A 415 -23.93 -33.59 9.43
C LEU A 415 -24.90 -32.41 9.60
N ASP A 416 -26.19 -32.65 9.34
CA ASP A 416 -27.25 -31.67 9.54
C ASP A 416 -27.79 -31.74 10.97
N VAL A 417 -27.57 -30.67 11.74
CA VAL A 417 -27.94 -30.53 13.15
C VAL A 417 -29.16 -29.63 13.25
N ALA A 418 -30.26 -30.14 13.80
CA ALA A 418 -31.45 -29.33 14.05
C ALA A 418 -31.22 -28.34 15.20
N TYR A 419 -31.69 -27.10 15.03
CA TYR A 419 -31.79 -26.12 16.11
C TYR A 419 -33.21 -25.56 16.19
N SER A 420 -33.61 -25.13 17.38
CA SER A 420 -34.88 -24.45 17.61
C SER A 420 -34.62 -23.13 18.32
N ALA A 421 -35.09 -22.04 17.72
CA ALA A 421 -35.13 -20.73 18.36
C ALA A 421 -36.57 -20.17 18.25
N SER A 422 -37.02 -19.49 19.29
CA SER A 422 -38.38 -18.96 19.39
C SER A 422 -38.37 -17.62 20.09
N ASP A 423 -39.12 -16.68 19.54
CA ASP A 423 -39.25 -15.33 20.09
C ASP A 423 -40.54 -15.19 20.94
N PRO A 424 -40.49 -14.66 22.17
CA PRO A 424 -41.70 -14.49 23.01
C PRO A 424 -42.67 -13.43 22.49
N ASN A 425 -42.18 -12.45 21.72
CA ASN A 425 -42.98 -11.43 21.05
C ASN A 425 -43.44 -11.90 19.64
N ASN A 426 -42.91 -13.04 19.17
CA ASN A 426 -43.08 -13.63 17.84
C ASN A 426 -42.44 -12.75 16.73
N ASP A 427 -41.32 -12.09 17.04
CA ASP A 427 -40.58 -11.29 16.07
C ASP A 427 -39.80 -12.13 15.02
N PRO A 428 -39.49 -11.59 13.82
CA PRO A 428 -38.79 -12.30 12.76
C PRO A 428 -37.31 -12.57 13.09
N LEU A 429 -36.99 -13.82 13.44
CA LEU A 429 -35.64 -14.22 13.82
C LEU A 429 -34.67 -14.28 12.63
N GLN A 430 -33.49 -13.68 12.82
CA GLN A 430 -32.33 -13.76 11.92
C GLN A 430 -31.23 -14.62 12.59
N PRO A 431 -31.02 -15.87 12.12
CA PRO A 431 -29.99 -16.75 12.66
C PRO A 431 -28.71 -16.72 11.81
N SER A 432 -27.54 -16.77 12.45
CA SER A 432 -26.23 -16.97 11.83
C SER A 432 -25.41 -17.98 12.62
N VAL A 433 -24.45 -18.64 11.97
CA VAL A 433 -23.60 -19.65 12.62
C VAL A 433 -22.13 -19.46 12.23
N ALA A 434 -21.23 -19.74 13.16
CA ALA A 434 -19.79 -19.76 12.93
C ALA A 434 -19.13 -20.94 13.68
N SER A 435 -17.98 -21.38 13.17
CA SER A 435 -17.07 -22.32 13.84
C SER A 435 -15.84 -21.54 14.29
N ASP A 436 -15.36 -21.76 15.51
CA ASP A 436 -14.10 -21.17 15.99
C ASP A 436 -12.86 -21.69 15.22
N THR A 437 -12.98 -22.89 14.66
CA THR A 437 -11.88 -23.64 14.04
C THR A 437 -12.34 -24.17 12.68
N SER A 438 -12.48 -23.27 11.70
CA SER A 438 -12.96 -23.58 10.35
C SER A 438 -12.13 -24.62 9.59
N GLY A 439 -10.86 -24.82 9.96
CA GLY A 439 -9.99 -25.88 9.44
C GLY A 439 -10.27 -27.28 10.01
N VAL A 440 -11.07 -27.40 11.08
CA VAL A 440 -11.54 -28.67 11.65
C VAL A 440 -12.97 -28.95 11.19
N VAL A 441 -13.88 -27.98 11.33
CA VAL A 441 -15.26 -28.07 10.86
C VAL A 441 -15.76 -26.71 10.37
N THR A 442 -16.47 -26.67 9.24
CA THR A 442 -17.25 -25.50 8.82
C THR A 442 -18.72 -25.67 9.18
N ALA A 443 -19.42 -24.56 9.40
CA ALA A 443 -20.84 -24.55 9.73
C ALA A 443 -21.59 -23.51 8.86
N GLU A 444 -22.75 -23.88 8.34
CA GLU A 444 -23.66 -23.01 7.58
C GLU A 444 -25.12 -23.24 8.02
N ILE A 445 -26.03 -22.33 7.66
CA ILE A 445 -27.49 -22.52 7.82
C ILE A 445 -28.10 -22.59 6.40
N PRO A 446 -28.29 -23.79 5.82
CA PRO A 446 -28.85 -23.93 4.48
C PRO A 446 -30.36 -23.67 4.45
N THR A 447 -31.04 -23.91 5.58
CA THR A 447 -32.47 -23.70 5.80
C THR A 447 -32.72 -23.36 7.27
N ALA A 448 -33.71 -22.50 7.55
CA ALA A 448 -34.07 -22.15 8.93
C ALA A 448 -34.40 -23.40 9.77
N GLY A 449 -33.84 -23.47 10.98
CA GLY A 449 -33.95 -24.64 11.87
C GLY A 449 -32.91 -25.75 11.64
N THR A 450 -31.98 -25.60 10.69
CA THR A 450 -30.88 -26.56 10.46
C THR A 450 -29.53 -25.86 10.34
N ILE A 451 -28.53 -26.34 11.07
CA ILE A 451 -27.11 -26.03 10.87
C ILE A 451 -26.49 -27.22 10.13
N ARG A 452 -25.86 -27.00 8.99
CA ARG A 452 -25.04 -28.02 8.33
C ARG A 452 -23.60 -27.88 8.77
N LEU A 453 -23.03 -28.98 9.28
CA LEU A 453 -21.61 -29.12 9.57
C LEU A 453 -20.92 -29.85 8.42
N THR A 454 -19.70 -29.43 8.08
CA THR A 454 -18.79 -30.18 7.17
C THR A 454 -17.46 -30.41 7.86
N GLY A 455 -17.10 -31.67 8.11
CA GLY A 455 -15.84 -32.04 8.75
C GLY A 455 -14.68 -31.93 7.76
N ILE A 456 -13.65 -31.16 8.11
CA ILE A 456 -12.50 -30.86 7.24
C ILE A 456 -11.26 -31.64 7.66
N ALA A 457 -10.94 -31.64 8.95
CA ALA A 457 -9.78 -32.34 9.52
C ALA A 457 -10.05 -32.79 10.96
N ALA A 458 -9.27 -33.75 11.44
CA ALA A 458 -9.41 -34.27 12.80
C ALA A 458 -9.11 -33.18 13.86
N GLY A 459 -9.95 -33.09 14.89
CA GLY A 459 -9.82 -32.12 15.97
C GLY A 459 -11.13 -31.83 16.69
N THR A 460 -11.12 -30.81 17.55
CA THR A 460 -12.30 -30.29 18.25
C THR A 460 -12.50 -28.82 17.91
N ALA A 461 -13.74 -28.42 17.65
CA ALA A 461 -14.13 -27.03 17.39
C ALA A 461 -15.38 -26.67 18.20
N THR A 462 -15.59 -25.39 18.48
CA THR A 462 -16.84 -24.86 19.02
C THR A 462 -17.64 -24.20 17.90
N VAL A 463 -18.85 -24.72 17.66
CA VAL A 463 -19.81 -24.09 16.75
C VAL A 463 -20.76 -23.22 17.56
N THR A 464 -20.89 -21.96 17.17
CA THR A 464 -21.74 -20.96 17.84
C THR A 464 -22.84 -20.51 16.89
N LEU A 465 -24.09 -20.77 17.29
CA LEU A 465 -25.29 -20.20 16.70
C LEU A 465 -25.56 -18.85 17.39
N THR A 466 -25.84 -17.83 16.59
CA THR A 466 -26.28 -16.51 17.04
C THR A 466 -27.66 -16.22 16.45
N VAL A 467 -28.59 -15.70 17.25
CA VAL A 467 -29.96 -15.38 16.82
C VAL A 467 -30.34 -13.99 17.34
N THR A 468 -30.93 -13.17 16.47
CA THR A 468 -31.46 -11.85 16.82
C THR A 468 -32.85 -11.62 16.22
N ASP A 469 -33.66 -10.86 16.94
CA ASP A 469 -34.94 -10.24 16.54
C ASP A 469 -34.73 -8.92 15.76
N GLY A 470 -33.51 -8.36 15.78
CA GLY A 470 -33.19 -7.03 15.27
C GLY A 470 -33.52 -5.88 16.23
N VAL A 471 -33.92 -6.16 17.48
CA VAL A 471 -34.38 -5.18 18.48
C VAL A 471 -33.65 -5.33 19.82
N ASN A 472 -33.50 -6.55 20.31
CA ASN A 472 -32.69 -6.90 21.47
C ASN A 472 -31.26 -7.32 21.07
N ASN A 473 -30.38 -7.41 22.08
CA ASN A 473 -29.03 -7.96 21.89
C ASN A 473 -29.13 -9.41 21.39
N PRO A 474 -28.32 -9.83 20.41
CA PRO A 474 -28.32 -11.21 19.92
C PRO A 474 -28.05 -12.22 21.05
N VAL A 475 -28.78 -13.34 21.02
CA VAL A 475 -28.58 -14.48 21.93
C VAL A 475 -27.71 -15.52 21.23
N LEU A 476 -26.82 -16.15 21.98
CA LEU A 476 -25.84 -17.11 21.47
C LEU A 476 -26.00 -18.47 22.15
N ALA A 477 -25.84 -19.54 21.38
CA ALA A 477 -25.75 -20.91 21.87
C ALA A 477 -24.55 -21.60 21.20
N SER A 478 -23.62 -22.11 22.02
CA SER A 478 -22.41 -22.80 21.56
C SER A 478 -22.46 -24.28 21.90
N PHE A 479 -21.95 -25.12 20.99
CA PHE A 479 -21.81 -26.56 21.18
C PHE A 479 -20.48 -27.05 20.60
N ALA A 480 -19.88 -28.05 21.24
CA ALA A 480 -18.64 -28.64 20.77
C ALA A 480 -18.91 -29.63 19.61
N VAL A 481 -18.02 -29.65 18.62
CA VAL A 481 -17.99 -30.64 17.55
C VAL A 481 -16.63 -31.31 17.57
N THR A 482 -16.62 -32.63 17.76
CA THR A 482 -15.42 -33.45 17.62
C THR A 482 -15.42 -34.10 16.24
N VAL A 483 -14.41 -33.78 15.43
CA VAL A 483 -14.16 -34.41 14.14
C VAL A 483 -13.10 -35.48 14.34
N ALA A 484 -13.46 -36.74 14.12
CA ALA A 484 -12.52 -37.86 14.08
C ALA A 484 -11.73 -37.84 12.76
N ALA A 485 -10.52 -38.42 12.79
CA ALA A 485 -9.85 -38.81 11.56
C ALA A 485 -10.72 -39.85 10.81
N GLY A 486 -10.71 -39.77 9.48
CA GLY A 486 -11.11 -40.90 8.64
C GLY A 486 -9.90 -41.79 8.38
N ASN A 487 -10.14 -43.08 8.11
CA ASN A 487 -9.09 -44.08 7.90
C ASN A 487 -8.15 -43.65 6.75
N ALA A 488 -6.84 -43.69 6.98
CA ALA A 488 -5.84 -43.48 5.95
C ALA A 488 -5.53 -44.81 5.23
N PRO A 489 -5.42 -44.83 3.89
CA PRO A 489 -5.25 -46.08 3.16
C PRO A 489 -3.86 -46.70 3.38
N PRO A 490 -3.74 -48.04 3.23
CA PRO A 490 -2.47 -48.73 3.42
C PRO A 490 -1.39 -48.29 2.44
N SER A 491 -0.16 -48.21 2.94
CA SER A 491 1.04 -47.95 2.14
C SER A 491 1.72 -49.26 1.71
N LEU A 492 2.16 -49.33 0.45
CA LEU A 492 2.75 -50.53 -0.15
C LEU A 492 4.07 -50.20 -0.87
N GLY A 493 5.15 -50.86 -0.46
CA GLY A 493 6.51 -50.63 -0.97
C GLY A 493 6.74 -51.30 -2.33
N ALA A 494 7.42 -50.60 -3.25
CA ALA A 494 7.65 -51.08 -4.61
C ALA A 494 8.51 -52.37 -4.65
N ILE A 495 8.08 -53.34 -5.45
CA ILE A 495 8.80 -54.60 -5.71
C ILE A 495 9.50 -54.51 -7.06
N GLY A 496 10.79 -54.88 -7.11
CA GLY A 496 11.56 -54.96 -8.36
C GLY A 496 11.26 -56.24 -9.17
N PRO A 497 11.60 -56.28 -10.47
CA PRO A 497 11.43 -57.48 -11.29
C PRO A 497 12.26 -58.66 -10.75
N GLN A 498 11.76 -59.89 -10.96
CA GLN A 498 12.34 -61.12 -10.41
C GLN A 498 12.67 -62.15 -11.51
N THR A 499 13.65 -63.01 -11.24
CA THR A 499 14.08 -64.06 -12.17
C THR A 499 14.21 -65.41 -11.44
N MET A 500 13.86 -66.49 -12.13
CA MET A 500 13.94 -67.87 -11.62
C MET A 500 14.02 -68.88 -12.78
N ASN A 501 14.11 -70.18 -12.49
CA ASN A 501 14.04 -71.24 -13.49
C ASN A 501 12.74 -72.04 -13.36
N ALA A 502 12.27 -72.63 -14.45
CA ALA A 502 11.12 -73.53 -14.44
C ALA A 502 11.33 -74.69 -13.44
N GLY A 503 10.33 -74.96 -12.60
CA GLY A 503 10.40 -75.92 -11.50
C GLY A 503 10.91 -75.36 -10.16
N GLN A 504 11.29 -74.09 -10.08
CA GLN A 504 11.70 -73.45 -8.82
C GLN A 504 10.55 -72.70 -8.12
N SER A 505 10.76 -72.37 -6.84
CA SER A 505 9.93 -71.48 -6.03
C SER A 505 10.77 -70.35 -5.42
N LEU A 506 10.20 -69.16 -5.29
CA LEU A 506 10.86 -67.95 -4.79
C LEU A 506 9.92 -67.15 -3.88
N ASP A 507 10.38 -66.83 -2.67
CA ASP A 507 9.69 -65.89 -1.76
C ASP A 507 10.23 -64.47 -1.98
N VAL A 508 9.33 -63.52 -2.22
CA VAL A 508 9.66 -62.10 -2.46
C VAL A 508 9.09 -61.26 -1.32
N ALA A 509 9.98 -60.63 -0.56
CA ALA A 509 9.60 -59.74 0.53
C ALA A 509 9.18 -58.36 0.01
N TYR A 510 8.21 -57.73 0.69
CA TYR A 510 7.77 -56.36 0.44
C TYR A 510 7.31 -55.72 1.76
N SER A 511 7.29 -54.38 1.83
CA SER A 511 6.76 -53.67 3.01
C SER A 511 5.30 -53.25 2.77
N ALA A 512 4.42 -53.57 3.71
CA ALA A 512 3.09 -52.98 3.82
C ALA A 512 2.93 -52.39 5.22
N SER A 513 2.34 -51.20 5.32
CA SER A 513 2.12 -50.52 6.60
C SER A 513 0.90 -49.63 6.54
N ASP A 514 0.10 -49.68 7.60
CA ASP A 514 -1.09 -48.87 7.76
C ASP A 514 -0.82 -47.68 8.71
N PRO A 515 -1.24 -46.45 8.40
CA PRO A 515 -1.03 -45.30 9.29
C PRO A 515 -1.87 -45.34 10.57
N ASP A 516 -3.09 -45.89 10.51
CA ASP A 516 -4.01 -46.02 11.65
C ASP A 516 -3.82 -47.37 12.39
N SER A 517 -2.90 -48.20 11.89
CA SER A 517 -2.52 -49.54 12.39
C SER A 517 -3.58 -50.63 12.19
N ASP A 518 -4.39 -50.52 11.12
CA ASP A 518 -5.41 -51.51 10.79
C ASP A 518 -4.85 -52.90 10.41
N PRO A 519 -5.62 -54.00 10.61
CA PRO A 519 -5.21 -55.35 10.25
C PRO A 519 -5.22 -55.58 8.72
N LEU A 520 -4.06 -55.46 8.09
CA LEU A 520 -3.94 -55.59 6.64
C LEU A 520 -4.17 -57.00 6.09
N VAL A 521 -5.02 -57.10 5.07
CA VAL A 521 -5.27 -58.29 4.25
C VAL A 521 -4.50 -58.15 2.93
N VAL A 522 -3.89 -59.24 2.45
CA VAL A 522 -3.21 -59.28 1.14
C VAL A 522 -3.87 -60.29 0.21
N SER A 523 -3.87 -59.97 -1.09
CA SER A 523 -3.95 -60.95 -2.16
C SER A 523 -2.79 -60.77 -3.16
N ALA A 524 -2.42 -61.84 -3.85
CA ALA A 524 -1.49 -61.79 -4.97
C ALA A 524 -2.06 -62.60 -6.14
N LEU A 525 -1.93 -62.07 -7.36
CA LEU A 525 -2.46 -62.66 -8.59
C LEU A 525 -1.41 -62.59 -9.70
N SER A 526 -1.31 -63.66 -10.49
CA SER A 526 -0.51 -63.71 -11.71
C SER A 526 -1.40 -63.56 -12.94
N ASP A 527 -0.99 -62.75 -13.91
CA ASP A 527 -1.63 -62.70 -15.23
C ASP A 527 -1.47 -64.02 -16.03
N ASN A 528 -0.47 -64.82 -15.69
CA ASN A 528 -0.07 -66.03 -16.40
C ASN A 528 0.35 -67.13 -15.41
N SER A 529 -0.63 -67.65 -14.68
CA SER A 529 -0.45 -68.73 -13.69
C SER A 529 0.04 -70.06 -14.28
N GLY A 530 0.03 -70.21 -15.62
CA GLY A 530 0.64 -71.34 -16.32
C GLY A 530 2.17 -71.25 -16.47
N VAL A 531 2.75 -70.07 -16.25
CA VAL A 531 4.20 -69.85 -16.21
C VAL A 531 4.65 -69.59 -14.78
N ILE A 532 4.08 -68.58 -14.10
CA ILE A 532 4.37 -68.27 -12.69
C ILE A 532 3.05 -68.28 -11.90
N ALA A 533 2.88 -69.22 -10.98
CA ALA A 533 1.85 -69.11 -9.96
C ALA A 533 2.34 -68.15 -8.87
N ALA A 534 1.44 -67.31 -8.33
CA ALA A 534 1.74 -66.40 -7.23
C ALA A 534 0.67 -66.51 -6.13
N SER A 535 1.07 -66.37 -4.87
CA SER A 535 0.16 -66.36 -3.73
C SER A 535 0.74 -65.58 -2.55
N ALA A 536 -0.12 -64.93 -1.77
CA ALA A 536 0.23 -64.27 -0.53
C ALA A 536 -0.92 -64.47 0.47
N THR A 537 -0.59 -64.86 1.70
CA THR A 537 -1.58 -65.17 2.76
C THR A 537 -1.46 -64.28 3.99
N THR A 538 -0.36 -63.52 4.09
CA THR A 538 -0.04 -62.61 5.19
C THR A 538 0.79 -61.44 4.63
N PRO A 539 0.57 -60.20 5.07
CA PRO A 539 1.40 -59.06 4.66
C PRO A 539 2.90 -59.34 4.86
N GLY A 540 3.71 -58.97 3.86
CA GLY A 540 5.17 -58.95 3.94
C GLY A 540 5.90 -59.88 2.98
N ILE A 541 5.26 -60.97 2.50
CA ILE A 541 5.86 -61.93 1.55
C ILE A 541 4.83 -62.36 0.50
N VAL A 542 5.24 -62.40 -0.77
CA VAL A 542 4.54 -63.11 -1.84
C VAL A 542 5.38 -64.31 -2.30
N ASN A 543 4.77 -65.49 -2.31
CA ASN A 543 5.37 -66.74 -2.78
C ASN A 543 5.10 -66.92 -4.28
N LEU A 544 6.14 -67.28 -5.03
CA LEU A 544 6.11 -67.50 -6.47
C LEU A 544 6.56 -68.93 -6.79
N VAL A 545 5.93 -69.57 -7.78
CA VAL A 545 6.32 -70.90 -8.27
C VAL A 545 6.30 -70.93 -9.80
N ALA A 546 7.43 -71.28 -10.41
CA ALA A 546 7.55 -71.36 -11.87
C ALA A 546 7.15 -72.76 -12.38
N ALA A 547 6.06 -72.84 -13.13
CA ALA A 547 5.56 -74.08 -13.73
C ALA A 547 6.16 -74.36 -15.12
N ALA A 548 6.53 -73.31 -15.86
CA ALA A 548 7.10 -73.38 -17.20
C ALA A 548 8.05 -72.20 -17.44
N ALA A 549 8.82 -72.24 -18.53
CA ALA A 549 9.62 -71.08 -18.97
C ALA A 549 8.73 -70.03 -19.66
N GLY A 550 9.04 -68.74 -19.47
CA GLY A 550 8.26 -67.61 -19.98
C GLY A 550 8.27 -66.41 -19.04
N THR A 551 7.28 -65.53 -19.16
CA THR A 551 7.07 -64.37 -18.26
C THR A 551 5.63 -64.29 -17.73
N ALA A 552 5.49 -63.63 -16.58
CA ALA A 552 4.22 -63.25 -15.97
C ALA A 552 4.35 -61.89 -15.24
N THR A 553 3.26 -61.16 -15.14
CA THR A 553 3.11 -59.98 -14.27
C THR A 553 2.35 -60.39 -13.02
N ILE A 554 2.93 -60.11 -11.86
CA ILE A 554 2.32 -60.36 -10.56
C ILE A 554 1.77 -59.04 -10.01
N THR A 555 0.47 -59.02 -9.71
CA THR A 555 -0.18 -57.96 -8.96
C THR A 555 -0.25 -58.36 -7.49
N VAL A 556 0.26 -57.53 -6.58
CA VAL A 556 0.06 -57.66 -5.13
C VAL A 556 -0.86 -56.53 -4.69
N SER A 557 -1.94 -56.86 -3.99
CA SER A 557 -2.96 -55.91 -3.52
C SER A 557 -3.15 -56.06 -2.02
N VAL A 558 -3.19 -54.93 -1.30
CA VAL A 558 -3.34 -54.88 0.16
C VAL A 558 -4.49 -53.95 0.53
N GLU A 559 -5.34 -54.40 1.44
CA GLU A 559 -6.51 -53.66 1.96
C GLU A 559 -6.54 -53.67 3.49
N ASP A 560 -7.09 -52.61 4.07
CA ASP A 560 -7.32 -52.38 5.51
C ASP A 560 -8.74 -52.82 5.95
N GLY A 561 -9.66 -52.96 4.99
CA GLY A 561 -11.09 -53.24 5.22
C GLY A 561 -11.98 -51.98 5.29
N HIS A 562 -11.39 -50.79 5.21
CA HIS A 562 -12.09 -49.50 5.26
C HIS A 562 -11.95 -48.70 3.95
N ASN A 563 -10.81 -48.82 3.28
CA ASN A 563 -10.43 -48.08 2.09
C ASN A 563 -10.23 -49.03 0.87
N PRO A 564 -10.22 -48.50 -0.37
CA PRO A 564 -9.96 -49.33 -1.55
C PRO A 564 -8.54 -49.92 -1.55
N ALA A 565 -8.43 -51.20 -1.91
CA ALA A 565 -7.16 -51.93 -1.94
C ALA A 565 -6.07 -51.20 -2.77
N VAL A 566 -4.89 -51.03 -2.17
CA VAL A 566 -3.71 -50.45 -2.82
C VAL A 566 -2.91 -51.57 -3.47
N SER A 567 -2.58 -51.41 -4.75
CA SER A 567 -1.96 -52.46 -5.57
C SER A 567 -0.67 -52.01 -6.25
N ILE A 568 0.28 -52.95 -6.37
CA ILE A 568 1.50 -52.80 -7.17
C ILE A 568 1.67 -53.99 -8.13
N THR A 569 2.41 -53.79 -9.21
CA THR A 569 2.71 -54.81 -10.21
C THR A 569 4.20 -54.96 -10.44
N PHE A 570 4.70 -56.19 -10.50
CA PHE A 570 6.09 -56.49 -10.89
C PHE A 570 6.16 -57.70 -11.83
N THR A 571 7.16 -57.75 -12.69
CA THR A 571 7.33 -58.84 -13.67
C THR A 571 8.26 -59.94 -13.15
N VAL A 572 7.93 -61.18 -13.47
CA VAL A 572 8.71 -62.38 -13.12
C VAL A 572 8.99 -63.18 -14.40
N SER A 573 10.24 -63.60 -14.59
CA SER A 573 10.64 -64.46 -15.72
C SER A 573 11.20 -65.81 -15.25
N ALA A 574 10.74 -66.89 -15.89
CA ALA A 574 11.25 -68.24 -15.71
C ALA A 574 12.06 -68.71 -16.94
N ALA A 575 13.28 -69.19 -16.70
CA ALA A 575 14.15 -69.77 -17.74
C ALA A 575 13.98 -71.31 -17.86
N ALA A 576 14.47 -71.87 -18.96
CA ALA A 576 14.55 -73.32 -19.20
C ALA A 576 15.94 -73.89 -18.82
N VAL A 577 16.00 -75.20 -18.60
CA VAL A 577 17.26 -75.95 -18.32
C VAL A 577 17.96 -76.30 -19.64
N ASN A 578 19.30 -76.49 -19.60
CA ASN A 578 20.20 -76.44 -20.76
C ASN A 578 21.29 -77.54 -20.74
N ASN A 579 21.77 -77.96 -21.93
CA ASN A 579 22.86 -78.92 -22.16
C ASN A 579 24.12 -78.29 -22.80
N ASN A 580 25.31 -78.87 -22.60
CA ASN A 580 26.58 -78.31 -23.08
C ASN A 580 26.86 -78.47 -24.60
N PRO A 581 27.61 -77.52 -25.21
CA PRO A 581 28.05 -77.56 -26.60
C PRO A 581 29.33 -78.38 -26.87
N SER A 582 29.77 -78.36 -28.14
CA SER A 582 30.96 -79.04 -28.66
C SER A 582 31.73 -78.16 -29.67
N ILE A 583 33.05 -78.35 -29.81
CA ILE A 583 33.95 -77.50 -30.61
C ILE A 583 35.03 -78.31 -31.36
N VAL A 584 35.45 -77.85 -32.55
CA VAL A 584 36.46 -78.47 -33.42
C VAL A 584 37.79 -77.70 -33.36
N ALA A 585 38.92 -78.42 -33.38
CA ALA A 585 40.26 -77.85 -33.25
C ALA A 585 40.68 -76.91 -34.40
N VAL A 586 41.56 -75.95 -34.06
CA VAL A 586 42.09 -74.88 -34.91
C VAL A 586 43.63 -74.99 -34.97
N GLY A 587 44.24 -74.52 -36.06
CA GLY A 587 45.71 -74.54 -36.26
C GLY A 587 46.38 -73.19 -36.03
N ASP A 588 47.71 -73.22 -35.88
CA ASP A 588 48.55 -72.07 -35.51
C ASP A 588 48.52 -70.90 -36.52
N GLN A 589 48.78 -69.69 -36.04
CA GLN A 589 48.56 -68.42 -36.77
C GLN A 589 49.76 -67.45 -36.70
N THR A 590 49.79 -66.45 -37.59
CA THR A 590 50.77 -65.36 -37.57
C THR A 590 50.12 -64.04 -38.00
N VAL A 591 50.33 -62.97 -37.24
CA VAL A 591 49.66 -61.66 -37.43
C VAL A 591 50.63 -60.48 -37.25
N ASN A 592 50.23 -59.29 -37.67
CA ASN A 592 50.96 -58.05 -37.40
C ASN A 592 50.30 -57.27 -36.26
N VAL A 593 51.06 -56.43 -35.56
CA VAL A 593 50.53 -55.48 -34.56
C VAL A 593 49.54 -54.52 -35.23
N GLY A 594 48.39 -54.31 -34.57
CA GLY A 594 47.29 -53.48 -35.07
C GLY A 594 46.51 -54.06 -36.27
N VAL A 595 46.92 -55.20 -36.84
CA VAL A 595 46.22 -55.82 -37.98
C VAL A 595 45.37 -57.01 -37.50
N PRO A 596 44.03 -56.92 -37.54
CA PRO A 596 43.15 -58.02 -37.19
C PRO A 596 43.17 -59.11 -38.28
N VAL A 597 43.16 -60.38 -37.85
CA VAL A 597 43.05 -61.56 -38.72
C VAL A 597 41.93 -62.45 -38.22
N ASN A 598 40.96 -62.73 -39.09
CA ASN A 598 39.83 -63.64 -38.82
C ASN A 598 40.28 -65.10 -38.96
N VAL A 599 39.95 -65.92 -37.97
CA VAL A 599 40.21 -67.36 -37.91
C VAL A 599 38.89 -68.09 -37.70
N PRO A 600 38.46 -68.99 -38.60
CA PRO A 600 37.19 -69.70 -38.46
C PRO A 600 37.26 -70.77 -37.36
N VAL A 601 36.15 -70.93 -36.64
CA VAL A 601 35.95 -71.88 -35.54
C VAL A 601 34.62 -72.60 -35.76
N SER A 602 34.60 -73.93 -35.63
CA SER A 602 33.37 -74.72 -35.80
C SER A 602 32.92 -75.27 -34.45
N ALA A 603 31.71 -74.93 -34.03
CA ALA A 603 31.07 -75.41 -32.81
C ALA A 603 29.59 -75.75 -33.05
N SER A 604 29.01 -76.62 -32.21
CA SER A 604 27.61 -77.06 -32.33
C SER A 604 27.00 -77.47 -31.00
N ASP A 605 25.69 -77.21 -30.86
CA ASP A 605 24.92 -77.36 -29.63
C ASP A 605 23.81 -78.44 -29.72
N PRO A 606 23.54 -79.23 -28.65
CA PRO A 606 22.47 -80.23 -28.64
C PRO A 606 21.04 -79.68 -28.54
N ASP A 607 20.82 -78.58 -27.80
CA ASP A 607 19.50 -77.94 -27.64
C ASP A 607 19.19 -76.98 -28.79
N GLY A 608 20.19 -76.69 -29.63
CA GLY A 608 20.11 -75.76 -30.75
C GLY A 608 20.36 -74.32 -30.33
N ASP A 609 20.97 -74.10 -29.16
CA ASP A 609 21.20 -72.78 -28.62
C ASP A 609 22.32 -72.00 -29.33
N THR A 610 22.24 -70.68 -29.24
CA THR A 610 23.10 -69.77 -30.02
C THR A 610 24.46 -69.61 -29.35
N LEU A 611 25.44 -70.35 -29.85
CA LEU A 611 26.76 -70.40 -29.26
C LEU A 611 27.51 -69.07 -29.32
N THR A 612 27.98 -68.65 -28.15
CA THR A 612 28.92 -67.55 -27.98
C THR A 612 30.32 -68.14 -27.86
N LEU A 613 31.22 -67.76 -28.75
CA LEU A 613 32.65 -68.08 -28.57
C LEU A 613 33.28 -67.08 -27.59
N ILE A 614 34.24 -67.55 -26.82
CA ILE A 614 35.14 -66.75 -25.98
C ILE A 614 36.56 -67.14 -26.38
N ALA A 615 37.31 -66.21 -26.95
CA ALA A 615 38.73 -66.39 -27.21
C ALA A 615 39.54 -65.71 -26.11
N VAL A 616 40.61 -66.36 -25.65
CA VAL A 616 41.51 -65.85 -24.60
C VAL A 616 42.95 -66.15 -25.00
N SER A 617 43.77 -65.11 -25.10
CA SER A 617 45.22 -65.26 -25.22
C SER A 617 45.84 -65.50 -23.85
N GLN A 618 46.78 -66.44 -23.74
CA GLN A 618 47.58 -66.63 -22.52
C GLN A 618 48.56 -65.47 -22.27
N ASN A 619 48.77 -64.60 -23.25
CA ASN A 619 49.49 -63.34 -23.10
C ASN A 619 48.83 -62.26 -23.97
N PRO A 620 47.78 -61.57 -23.44
CA PRO A 620 47.06 -60.51 -24.16
C PRO A 620 47.95 -59.32 -24.59
N ALA A 621 49.11 -59.14 -23.96
CA ALA A 621 50.07 -58.11 -24.34
C ALA A 621 50.84 -58.44 -25.62
N VAL A 622 50.88 -59.71 -26.06
CA VAL A 622 51.47 -60.12 -27.35
C VAL A 622 50.39 -60.16 -28.42
N VAL A 623 49.37 -61.01 -28.26
CA VAL A 623 48.18 -61.03 -29.15
C VAL A 623 46.92 -60.92 -28.30
N THR A 624 45.98 -60.10 -28.75
CA THR A 624 44.60 -60.17 -28.29
C THR A 624 43.81 -61.13 -29.17
N ALA A 625 42.88 -61.87 -28.57
CA ALA A 625 41.99 -62.77 -29.26
C ALA A 625 40.57 -62.50 -28.79
N VAL A 626 39.62 -62.32 -29.72
CA VAL A 626 38.22 -61.96 -29.43
C VAL A 626 37.31 -62.76 -30.36
N ALA A 627 36.11 -63.13 -29.93
CA ALA A 627 35.14 -63.79 -30.81
C ALA A 627 34.52 -62.82 -31.83
N ASN A 628 34.33 -63.30 -33.06
CA ASN A 628 33.65 -62.58 -34.15
C ASN A 628 32.37 -63.33 -34.53
N GLY A 629 31.40 -63.33 -33.62
CA GLY A 629 30.18 -64.13 -33.74
C GLY A 629 30.40 -65.62 -33.39
N PRO A 630 29.49 -66.51 -33.83
CA PRO A 630 29.44 -67.91 -33.37
C PRO A 630 30.43 -68.85 -34.06
N ALA A 631 31.12 -68.38 -35.12
CA ALA A 631 31.89 -69.23 -36.04
C ALA A 631 33.27 -68.67 -36.44
N GLU A 632 33.70 -67.57 -35.83
CA GLU A 632 35.03 -66.97 -36.06
C GLU A 632 35.58 -66.35 -34.78
N ILE A 633 36.89 -66.17 -34.74
CA ILE A 633 37.59 -65.30 -33.79
C ILE A 633 38.48 -64.34 -34.58
N ILE A 634 38.73 -63.14 -34.04
CA ILE A 634 39.70 -62.19 -34.54
C ILE A 634 40.93 -62.22 -33.63
N LEU A 635 42.10 -62.36 -34.25
CA LEU A 635 43.41 -62.19 -33.61
C LEU A 635 43.98 -60.83 -34.01
N THR A 636 44.32 -60.00 -33.04
CA THR A 636 44.97 -58.69 -33.29
C THR A 636 46.26 -58.61 -32.50
N GLY A 637 47.38 -58.42 -33.19
CA GLY A 637 48.68 -58.22 -32.55
C GLY A 637 48.69 -56.96 -31.68
N ALA A 638 49.20 -57.09 -30.46
CA ALA A 638 49.35 -56.00 -29.50
C ALA A 638 50.84 -55.62 -29.32
N ALA A 639 51.73 -56.60 -29.22
CA ALA A 639 53.19 -56.40 -29.25
C ALA A 639 53.91 -57.61 -29.88
N PRO A 640 55.14 -57.46 -30.40
CA PRO A 640 55.86 -58.55 -31.04
C PRO A 640 56.17 -59.73 -30.08
N GLY A 641 55.99 -60.96 -30.54
CA GLY A 641 56.29 -62.17 -29.77
C GLY A 641 55.40 -63.36 -30.11
N ASP A 642 55.57 -64.46 -29.36
CA ASP A 642 54.76 -65.67 -29.47
C ASP A 642 53.88 -65.88 -28.24
N THR A 643 52.66 -66.38 -28.43
CA THR A 643 51.75 -66.78 -27.34
C THR A 643 50.74 -67.82 -27.83
N SER A 644 50.01 -68.48 -26.92
CA SER A 644 48.90 -69.38 -27.30
C SER A 644 47.55 -68.76 -27.01
N VAL A 645 46.56 -69.11 -27.82
CA VAL A 645 45.16 -68.69 -27.71
C VAL A 645 44.30 -69.91 -27.44
N SER A 646 43.48 -69.84 -26.41
CA SER A 646 42.39 -70.78 -26.13
C SER A 646 41.05 -70.24 -26.63
N VAL A 647 40.17 -71.12 -27.09
CA VAL A 647 38.80 -70.78 -27.49
C VAL A 647 37.83 -71.69 -26.76
N GLU A 648 36.80 -71.12 -26.17
CA GLU A 648 35.69 -71.80 -25.50
C GLU A 648 34.38 -71.45 -26.22
N ALA A 649 33.54 -72.45 -26.52
CA ALA A 649 32.18 -72.24 -26.95
C ALA A 649 31.25 -72.38 -25.75
N GLN A 650 30.37 -71.40 -25.52
CA GLN A 650 29.36 -71.40 -24.47
C GLN A 650 27.96 -71.27 -25.07
N ASP A 651 26.98 -71.96 -24.50
CA ASP A 651 25.55 -71.92 -24.89
C ASP A 651 24.80 -70.66 -24.37
N GLY A 652 25.44 -69.87 -23.50
CA GLY A 652 24.84 -68.69 -22.88
C GLY A 652 23.84 -69.02 -21.74
N LYS A 653 23.71 -70.28 -21.36
CA LYS A 653 22.78 -70.78 -20.32
C LYS A 653 23.45 -71.65 -19.24
N GLY A 654 24.70 -72.08 -19.44
CA GLY A 654 25.55 -72.61 -18.37
C GLY A 654 26.53 -73.72 -18.77
N GLY A 655 26.54 -74.18 -20.01
CA GLY A 655 27.45 -75.21 -20.51
C GLY A 655 28.51 -74.66 -21.46
N SER A 656 29.65 -75.36 -21.54
CA SER A 656 30.74 -75.00 -22.44
C SER A 656 31.67 -76.16 -22.83
N ALA A 657 32.54 -75.91 -23.83
CA ALA A 657 33.63 -76.78 -24.31
C ALA A 657 34.77 -75.95 -24.95
N SER A 658 36.05 -76.37 -24.85
CA SER A 658 37.21 -75.53 -25.27
C SER A 658 38.41 -76.25 -25.94
N ILE A 659 39.27 -75.46 -26.59
CA ILE A 659 40.48 -75.82 -27.36
C ILE A 659 41.61 -74.78 -27.19
N SER A 660 42.82 -75.02 -27.72
CA SER A 660 43.87 -74.00 -27.89
C SER A 660 44.88 -74.26 -29.03
N PHE A 661 45.57 -73.21 -29.49
CA PHE A 661 46.57 -73.19 -30.59
C PHE A 661 47.60 -72.03 -30.42
N LEU A 662 48.66 -71.95 -31.23
CA LEU A 662 49.74 -70.94 -31.14
C LEU A 662 49.56 -69.73 -32.08
N VAL A 663 50.07 -68.55 -31.70
CA VAL A 663 50.05 -67.31 -32.48
C VAL A 663 51.37 -66.53 -32.36
N THR A 664 51.93 -66.11 -33.49
CA THR A 664 53.12 -65.23 -33.60
C THR A 664 52.73 -63.82 -34.04
N VAL A 665 53.40 -62.78 -33.51
CA VAL A 665 53.11 -61.36 -33.73
C VAL A 665 54.34 -60.55 -34.12
N VAL A 666 54.22 -59.61 -35.09
CA VAL A 666 55.30 -58.70 -35.54
C VAL A 666 54.88 -57.22 -35.61
N GLY A 667 55.77 -56.29 -35.27
CA GLY A 667 55.45 -54.89 -34.93
C GLY A 667 55.20 -53.91 -36.08
N VAL A 668 54.50 -52.80 -35.77
CA VAL A 668 54.23 -51.63 -36.64
C VAL A 668 54.20 -50.38 -35.74
N ASN A 669 54.81 -49.27 -36.19
CA ASN A 669 54.92 -48.01 -35.43
C ASN A 669 53.55 -47.32 -35.25
N GLY A 670 53.23 -46.93 -34.02
CA GLY A 670 52.12 -46.06 -33.67
C GLY A 670 52.39 -44.58 -33.95
N ALA A 671 51.65 -43.70 -33.26
CA ALA A 671 51.86 -42.26 -33.29
C ALA A 671 51.47 -41.65 -31.92
N PRO A 672 52.02 -40.46 -31.56
CA PRO A 672 51.76 -39.80 -30.28
C PRO A 672 50.27 -39.56 -30.00
N VAL A 673 49.91 -39.52 -28.71
CA VAL A 673 48.58 -39.13 -28.24
C VAL A 673 48.71 -37.95 -27.28
N ILE A 674 47.94 -36.88 -27.52
CA ILE A 674 47.79 -35.73 -26.61
C ILE A 674 46.39 -35.81 -25.99
N GLN A 675 46.29 -35.74 -24.66
CA GLN A 675 44.98 -35.68 -23.98
C GLN A 675 44.30 -34.32 -24.19
N PRO A 676 42.95 -34.25 -24.27
CA PRO A 676 42.23 -32.99 -24.44
C PRO A 676 42.53 -31.97 -23.33
N VAL A 677 42.86 -30.75 -23.74
CA VAL A 677 43.09 -29.60 -22.85
C VAL A 677 41.83 -28.72 -22.86
N GLY A 678 41.38 -28.29 -21.68
CA GLY A 678 40.22 -27.40 -21.55
C GLY A 678 40.56 -25.95 -21.90
N ASP A 679 39.55 -25.18 -22.31
CA ASP A 679 39.68 -23.74 -22.59
C ASP A 679 40.15 -22.96 -21.34
N GLN A 680 40.96 -21.91 -21.56
CA GLN A 680 41.63 -21.14 -20.52
C GLN A 680 41.20 -19.67 -20.53
N ALA A 681 41.27 -18.99 -19.38
CA ALA A 681 41.00 -17.56 -19.25
C ALA A 681 42.14 -16.85 -18.51
N LEU A 682 42.46 -15.62 -18.94
CA LEU A 682 43.61 -14.84 -18.49
C LEU A 682 43.29 -13.34 -18.43
N GLY A 683 44.02 -12.60 -17.58
CA GLY A 683 44.22 -11.15 -17.71
C GLY A 683 45.39 -10.80 -18.64
N ILE A 684 45.45 -9.55 -19.10
CA ILE A 684 46.64 -9.04 -19.83
C ILE A 684 47.84 -9.01 -18.87
N GLY A 685 48.94 -9.62 -19.29
CA GLY A 685 50.18 -9.78 -18.51
C GLY A 685 50.20 -11.02 -17.61
N GLU A 686 49.06 -11.66 -17.34
CA GLU A 686 48.98 -12.88 -16.53
C GLU A 686 49.63 -14.07 -17.25
N GLN A 687 50.38 -14.89 -16.51
CA GLN A 687 50.99 -16.11 -17.01
C GLN A 687 50.53 -17.32 -16.19
N ILE A 688 50.13 -18.39 -16.87
CA ILE A 688 49.77 -19.68 -16.25
C ILE A 688 50.55 -20.84 -16.86
N SER A 689 50.70 -21.90 -16.09
CA SER A 689 51.26 -23.18 -16.53
C SER A 689 50.13 -24.20 -16.66
N VAL A 690 49.79 -24.57 -17.89
CA VAL A 690 48.78 -25.59 -18.18
C VAL A 690 49.47 -26.96 -18.24
N PRO A 691 49.14 -27.92 -17.35
CA PRO A 691 49.65 -29.27 -17.47
C PRO A 691 48.97 -29.97 -18.66
N VAL A 692 49.75 -30.72 -19.42
CA VAL A 692 49.29 -31.51 -20.57
C VAL A 692 49.81 -32.94 -20.44
N SER A 693 49.09 -33.90 -21.00
CA SER A 693 49.51 -35.30 -21.01
C SER A 693 49.73 -35.75 -22.44
N VAL A 694 50.99 -36.09 -22.75
CA VAL A 694 51.42 -36.63 -24.04
C VAL A 694 52.07 -37.99 -23.81
N SER A 695 51.68 -38.98 -24.60
CA SER A 695 52.16 -40.36 -24.49
C SER A 695 52.31 -40.99 -25.87
N ASP A 696 53.38 -41.74 -26.08
CA ASP A 696 53.60 -42.51 -27.30
C ASP A 696 53.30 -44.01 -27.08
N PRO A 697 52.58 -44.70 -27.99
CA PRO A 697 52.24 -46.12 -27.84
C PRO A 697 53.46 -47.05 -27.81
N ASP A 698 54.50 -46.76 -28.60
CA ASP A 698 55.72 -47.55 -28.73
C ASP A 698 56.81 -47.08 -27.73
N SER A 699 56.49 -46.05 -26.94
CA SER A 699 57.40 -45.36 -26.00
C SER A 699 58.57 -44.64 -26.67
N ASP A 700 58.40 -44.17 -27.92
CA ASP A 700 59.43 -43.42 -28.62
C ASP A 700 59.63 -41.99 -28.09
N PRO A 701 60.80 -41.35 -28.30
CA PRO A 701 61.14 -40.06 -27.69
C PRO A 701 60.33 -38.88 -28.27
N LEU A 702 59.34 -38.44 -27.49
CA LEU A 702 58.44 -37.34 -27.86
C LEU A 702 59.10 -35.96 -27.85
N THR A 703 58.67 -35.13 -28.81
CA THR A 703 58.82 -33.66 -28.74
C THR A 703 57.46 -32.98 -28.81
N LEU A 704 57.25 -31.94 -28.00
CA LEU A 704 56.01 -31.16 -27.93
C LEU A 704 56.27 -29.70 -28.34
N THR A 705 55.32 -29.12 -29.08
CA THR A 705 55.28 -27.69 -29.42
C THR A 705 53.91 -27.10 -29.09
N ALA A 706 53.87 -25.80 -28.79
CA ALA A 706 52.65 -25.03 -28.54
C ALA A 706 52.73 -23.69 -29.29
N ILE A 707 51.67 -23.33 -30.01
CA ILE A 707 51.60 -22.11 -30.84
C ILE A 707 50.21 -21.48 -30.70
N ALA A 708 50.15 -20.19 -30.34
CA ALA A 708 48.91 -19.42 -30.41
C ALA A 708 48.63 -18.98 -31.86
N GLN A 709 47.39 -19.11 -32.32
CA GLN A 709 46.99 -18.63 -33.66
C GLN A 709 47.12 -17.10 -33.79
N ASP A 710 46.81 -16.36 -32.72
CA ASP A 710 47.10 -14.93 -32.61
C ASP A 710 48.03 -14.64 -31.43
N GLY A 711 49.33 -14.50 -31.74
CA GLY A 711 50.37 -14.13 -30.81
C GLY A 711 50.26 -12.71 -30.23
N THR A 712 49.35 -11.87 -30.72
CA THR A 712 49.05 -10.55 -30.14
C THR A 712 48.03 -10.63 -29.00
N ILE A 713 47.27 -11.73 -28.92
CA ILE A 713 46.32 -12.00 -27.84
C ILE A 713 46.98 -12.85 -26.76
N VAL A 714 47.63 -13.97 -27.13
CA VAL A 714 48.30 -14.89 -26.17
C VAL A 714 49.66 -15.31 -26.71
N SER A 715 50.69 -15.32 -25.87
CA SER A 715 51.91 -16.09 -26.15
C SER A 715 51.80 -17.49 -25.54
N ALA A 716 52.26 -18.50 -26.28
CA ALA A 716 52.22 -19.91 -25.86
C ALA A 716 53.56 -20.58 -26.15
N ALA A 717 54.04 -21.41 -25.22
CA ALA A 717 55.26 -22.18 -25.38
C ALA A 717 55.19 -23.51 -24.61
N ALA A 718 55.60 -24.61 -25.24
CA ALA A 718 55.79 -25.88 -24.55
C ALA A 718 57.07 -25.85 -23.70
N VAL A 719 57.02 -26.44 -22.51
CA VAL A 719 58.16 -26.61 -21.61
C VAL A 719 58.23 -28.09 -21.23
N GLY A 720 59.16 -28.82 -21.85
CA GLY A 720 59.14 -30.28 -21.84
C GLY A 720 57.96 -30.84 -22.64
N THR A 721 57.48 -32.01 -22.25
CA THR A 721 56.34 -32.71 -22.88
C THR A 721 55.09 -32.73 -22.01
N ASP A 722 55.13 -32.14 -20.81
CA ASP A 722 54.07 -32.21 -19.79
C ASP A 722 53.46 -30.84 -19.44
N THR A 723 54.01 -29.73 -19.94
CA THR A 723 53.63 -28.37 -19.54
C THR A 723 53.59 -27.42 -20.73
N VAL A 724 52.55 -26.59 -20.79
CA VAL A 724 52.43 -25.46 -21.72
C VAL A 724 52.32 -24.17 -20.91
N GLN A 725 53.26 -23.26 -21.11
CA GLN A 725 53.19 -21.90 -20.57
C GLN A 725 52.32 -21.04 -21.48
N LEU A 726 51.38 -20.30 -20.90
CA LEU A 726 50.54 -19.33 -21.59
C LEU A 726 50.68 -17.97 -20.91
N GLN A 727 50.77 -16.89 -21.68
CA GLN A 727 50.73 -15.53 -21.16
C GLN A 727 49.77 -14.65 -21.96
N GLY A 728 48.90 -13.90 -21.28
CA GLY A 728 48.01 -12.93 -21.92
C GLY A 728 48.79 -11.71 -22.41
N VAL A 729 48.67 -11.37 -23.69
CA VAL A 729 49.39 -10.28 -24.36
C VAL A 729 48.45 -9.12 -24.71
N GLY A 730 47.23 -9.42 -25.12
CA GLY A 730 46.24 -8.42 -25.55
C GLY A 730 44.81 -8.93 -25.42
N ALA A 731 43.83 -8.02 -25.31
CA ALA A 731 42.44 -8.39 -25.10
C ALA A 731 41.82 -9.10 -26.32
N GLY A 732 41.12 -10.21 -26.08
CA GLY A 732 40.43 -10.96 -27.14
C GLY A 732 40.35 -12.46 -26.84
N SER A 733 40.29 -13.27 -27.90
CA SER A 733 40.33 -14.74 -27.80
C SER A 733 41.07 -15.34 -28.99
N THR A 734 41.98 -16.27 -28.71
CA THR A 734 42.71 -17.07 -29.71
C THR A 734 42.67 -18.53 -29.31
N SER A 735 42.74 -19.45 -30.27
CA SER A 735 43.08 -20.84 -29.97
C SER A 735 44.61 -21.02 -29.88
N VAL A 736 45.03 -21.96 -29.02
CA VAL A 736 46.41 -22.47 -28.93
C VAL A 736 46.42 -23.88 -29.48
N GLN A 737 47.32 -24.13 -30.43
CA GLN A 737 47.55 -25.41 -31.08
C GLN A 737 48.73 -26.11 -30.42
N LEU A 738 48.57 -27.39 -30.06
CA LEU A 738 49.62 -28.24 -29.53
C LEU A 738 49.94 -29.33 -30.55
N THR A 739 51.22 -29.61 -30.80
CA THR A 739 51.66 -30.70 -31.70
C THR A 739 52.76 -31.52 -31.07
N ALA A 740 52.59 -32.84 -31.09
CA ALA A 740 53.54 -33.83 -30.60
C ALA A 740 54.03 -34.73 -31.74
N ASP A 741 55.33 -35.03 -31.75
CA ASP A 741 56.06 -35.73 -32.82
C ASP A 741 57.00 -36.79 -32.19
N ASP A 742 57.01 -38.02 -32.74
CA ASP A 742 57.80 -39.19 -32.30
C ASP A 742 59.16 -39.34 -32.99
N ALA A 743 59.46 -38.52 -34.01
CA ALA A 743 60.61 -38.64 -34.92
C ALA A 743 60.73 -39.99 -35.68
N LYS A 744 59.64 -40.76 -35.78
CA LYS A 744 59.47 -41.98 -36.60
C LYS A 744 58.51 -41.78 -37.76
N GLY A 745 57.54 -40.88 -37.61
CA GLY A 745 56.52 -40.57 -38.60
C GLY A 745 55.11 -40.36 -38.02
N GLY A 746 54.91 -40.57 -36.73
CA GLY A 746 53.70 -40.26 -36.01
C GLY A 746 53.70 -38.81 -35.50
N VAL A 747 52.69 -38.04 -35.91
CA VAL A 747 52.49 -36.66 -35.46
C VAL A 747 51.01 -36.46 -35.11
N THR A 748 50.75 -35.91 -33.93
CA THR A 748 49.39 -35.63 -33.42
C THR A 748 49.26 -34.18 -32.99
N THR A 749 48.14 -33.56 -33.34
CA THR A 749 47.86 -32.14 -33.11
C THR A 749 46.47 -31.95 -32.50
N ILE A 750 46.37 -31.12 -31.45
CA ILE A 750 45.09 -30.68 -30.86
C ILE A 750 45.04 -29.15 -30.76
N SER A 751 43.91 -28.58 -30.37
CA SER A 751 43.79 -27.15 -30.05
C SER A 751 42.72 -26.89 -28.98
N PHE A 752 42.91 -25.83 -28.20
CA PHE A 752 41.97 -25.34 -27.17
C PHE A 752 41.91 -23.80 -27.23
N ASN A 753 40.85 -23.18 -26.71
CA ASN A 753 40.68 -21.73 -26.74
C ASN A 753 41.30 -21.05 -25.51
N VAL A 754 41.78 -19.83 -25.68
CA VAL A 754 42.27 -18.98 -24.60
C VAL A 754 41.66 -17.57 -24.77
N SER A 755 40.90 -17.13 -23.77
CA SER A 755 40.32 -15.78 -23.74
C SER A 755 41.10 -14.88 -22.78
N VAL A 756 41.57 -13.74 -23.29
CA VAL A 756 42.25 -12.71 -22.49
C VAL A 756 41.28 -11.56 -22.27
N ALA A 757 40.89 -11.36 -21.02
CA ALA A 757 40.02 -10.26 -20.64
C ALA A 757 40.73 -8.92 -20.88
N ALA A 758 40.01 -7.94 -21.44
CA ALA A 758 40.45 -6.57 -21.40
C ALA A 758 40.58 -6.13 -19.94
N ALA A 759 41.68 -5.45 -19.60
CA ALA A 759 41.74 -4.73 -18.33
C ALA A 759 40.55 -3.75 -18.28
N PRO A 760 39.80 -3.66 -17.16
CA PRO A 760 38.77 -2.64 -17.01
C PRO A 760 39.42 -1.25 -17.19
N PRO A 761 38.71 -0.27 -17.75
CA PRO A 761 39.24 1.09 -17.86
C PRO A 761 39.66 1.57 -16.47
N PRO A 762 40.85 2.21 -16.34
CA PRO A 762 41.34 2.62 -15.02
C PRO A 762 40.33 3.55 -14.35
N PHE A 763 39.96 3.22 -13.11
CA PHE A 763 38.99 3.99 -12.36
C PHE A 763 39.54 5.39 -12.06
N ASP A 764 39.04 6.39 -12.78
CA ASP A 764 39.44 7.78 -12.63
C ASP A 764 38.44 8.55 -11.77
N LEU A 765 38.86 8.97 -10.57
CA LEU A 765 38.07 9.89 -9.75
C LEU A 765 37.87 11.24 -10.42
N MET A 766 38.81 11.72 -11.24
CA MET A 766 38.75 13.06 -11.83
C MET A 766 37.66 13.17 -12.92
N ALA A 767 37.14 12.03 -13.41
CA ALA A 767 35.97 11.99 -14.27
C ALA A 767 34.67 12.41 -13.56
N TYR A 768 34.56 12.20 -12.23
CA TYR A 768 33.38 12.53 -11.45
C TYR A 768 33.42 14.01 -10.98
N PRO A 769 32.30 14.76 -11.02
CA PRO A 769 32.29 16.17 -10.61
C PRO A 769 32.36 16.32 -9.08
N VAL A 770 32.93 17.44 -8.61
CA VAL A 770 33.02 17.79 -7.16
C VAL A 770 31.63 17.84 -6.52
N VAL A 771 30.71 18.55 -7.18
CA VAL A 771 29.28 18.62 -6.84
C VAL A 771 28.54 17.61 -7.70
N PRO A 772 27.66 16.75 -7.16
CA PRO A 772 27.00 15.69 -7.92
C PRO A 772 26.16 16.26 -9.06
N ASN A 773 26.35 15.70 -10.27
CA ASN A 773 25.46 15.95 -11.40
C ASN A 773 24.20 15.09 -11.24
N ILE A 774 23.20 15.60 -10.53
CA ILE A 774 21.96 14.91 -10.24
C ILE A 774 21.07 14.94 -11.49
N SER A 775 20.79 13.77 -12.08
CA SER A 775 19.93 13.68 -13.26
C SER A 775 18.44 13.93 -12.89
N PRO A 776 17.56 14.23 -13.85
CA PRO A 776 16.13 14.41 -13.57
C PRO A 776 15.48 13.20 -12.88
N GLU A 777 15.92 12.00 -13.22
CA GLU A 777 15.42 10.73 -12.67
C GLU A 777 15.90 10.53 -11.22
N MET A 778 17.16 10.85 -10.93
CA MET A 778 17.70 10.87 -9.58
C MET A 778 16.99 11.95 -8.74
N GLY A 779 16.84 13.17 -9.26
CA GLY A 779 16.13 14.27 -8.59
C GLY A 779 14.68 13.94 -8.24
N ALA A 780 13.93 13.38 -9.18
CA ALA A 780 12.57 12.90 -8.94
C ALA A 780 12.52 11.84 -7.81
N SER A 781 13.47 10.89 -7.82
CA SER A 781 13.56 9.84 -6.81
C SER A 781 13.95 10.38 -5.43
N LEU A 782 14.88 11.34 -5.36
CA LEU A 782 15.25 12.04 -4.12
C LEU A 782 14.09 12.91 -3.59
N SER A 783 13.30 13.51 -4.48
CA SER A 783 12.11 14.27 -4.09
C SER A 783 11.00 13.38 -3.53
N GLN A 784 10.80 12.19 -4.12
CA GLN A 784 9.89 11.17 -3.58
C GLN A 784 10.38 10.64 -2.21
N LEU A 785 11.69 10.40 -2.06
CA LEU A 785 12.27 10.00 -0.78
C LEU A 785 12.05 11.08 0.29
N TYR A 786 12.36 12.34 -0.01
CA TYR A 786 12.17 13.45 0.92
C TYR A 786 10.71 13.59 1.35
N GLN A 787 9.75 13.55 0.41
CA GLN A 787 8.33 13.58 0.73
C GLN A 787 7.89 12.39 1.62
N SER A 788 8.42 11.19 1.35
CA SER A 788 8.22 10.01 2.21
C SER A 788 8.83 10.22 3.60
N GLY A 789 10.02 10.82 3.70
CA GLY A 789 10.70 11.12 4.95
C GLY A 789 9.92 12.11 5.82
N VAL A 790 9.41 13.18 5.22
CA VAL A 790 8.58 14.20 5.90
C VAL A 790 7.33 13.54 6.49
N VAL A 791 6.65 12.68 5.72
CA VAL A 791 5.38 12.07 6.13
C VAL A 791 5.56 10.92 7.13
N ASN A 792 6.53 10.03 6.93
CA ASN A 792 6.67 8.80 7.71
C ASN A 792 7.59 8.94 8.94
N PHE A 793 8.63 9.76 8.84
CA PHE A 793 9.67 9.88 9.88
C PHE A 793 9.74 11.29 10.50
N GLY A 794 9.05 12.27 9.91
CA GLY A 794 9.07 13.67 10.36
C GLY A 794 10.35 14.41 10.00
N VAL A 795 11.00 14.00 8.90
CA VAL A 795 12.20 14.65 8.35
C VAL A 795 11.95 16.14 8.10
N GLN A 796 12.91 16.99 8.46
CA GLN A 796 12.86 18.43 8.28
C GLN A 796 13.68 18.84 7.07
N GLY A 797 13.05 19.47 6.07
CA GLY A 797 13.75 19.99 4.89
C GLY A 797 14.90 20.95 5.24
N GLY A 798 14.69 21.80 6.25
CA GLY A 798 15.70 22.71 6.79
C GLY A 798 16.73 22.08 7.72
N ALA A 799 16.92 20.75 7.75
CA ALA A 799 17.95 20.09 8.57
C ALA A 799 18.86 19.17 7.73
N PHE A 800 20.16 19.21 8.00
CA PHE A 800 21.14 18.20 7.60
C PHE A 800 21.82 17.56 8.82
N ALA A 801 22.46 16.41 8.64
CA ALA A 801 23.31 15.75 9.64
C ALA A 801 24.75 15.58 9.13
N LYS A 802 25.69 15.58 10.08
CA LYS A 802 27.13 15.33 9.88
C LYS A 802 27.42 13.89 10.30
N VAL A 803 27.96 13.06 9.42
CA VAL A 803 28.15 11.62 9.69
C VAL A 803 29.55 11.18 9.26
N GLY A 804 30.32 10.56 10.17
CA GLY A 804 31.69 10.15 9.88
C GLY A 804 32.63 10.21 11.08
N ASP A 805 33.86 10.67 10.84
CA ASP A 805 34.97 10.70 11.80
C ASP A 805 35.48 12.13 12.08
N ASP A 806 36.74 12.26 12.53
CA ASP A 806 37.37 13.52 12.98
C ASP A 806 37.11 14.77 12.10
N PRO A 807 37.10 14.71 10.75
CA PRO A 807 36.79 15.87 9.90
C PRO A 807 35.31 16.26 9.85
N MET A 808 34.39 15.36 10.25
CA MET A 808 32.95 15.62 10.37
C MET A 808 32.56 16.10 11.79
N ASP A 809 33.31 15.65 12.79
CA ASP A 809 33.22 16.07 14.21
C ASP A 809 33.93 17.43 14.46
N SER A 810 34.84 17.83 13.56
CA SER A 810 35.65 19.04 13.72
C SER A 810 34.82 20.32 13.86
N THR A 811 35.16 21.13 14.87
CA THR A 811 34.65 22.51 15.05
C THR A 811 34.96 23.46 13.89
N ASN A 812 35.85 23.06 12.96
CA ASN A 812 36.10 23.79 11.71
C ASN A 812 35.13 23.42 10.57
N PHE A 813 34.45 22.28 10.65
CA PHE A 813 33.52 21.81 9.62
C PHE A 813 32.08 22.22 9.94
N MET A 814 31.52 23.08 9.10
CA MET A 814 30.15 23.61 9.14
C MET A 814 29.77 24.44 10.39
N VAL A 815 30.22 24.08 11.60
CA VAL A 815 29.93 24.77 12.88
C VAL A 815 30.09 26.30 12.81
N PRO A 816 31.14 26.89 12.19
CA PRO A 816 31.36 28.34 12.26
C PRO A 816 30.30 29.20 11.55
N PHE A 817 29.48 28.61 10.66
CA PHE A 817 28.32 29.31 10.08
C PHE A 817 27.24 29.65 11.11
N ALA A 818 27.18 28.95 12.24
CA ALA A 818 26.27 29.27 13.34
C ALA A 818 26.65 30.52 14.15
N ALA A 819 27.93 30.88 14.17
CA ALA A 819 28.43 32.02 14.95
C ALA A 819 28.56 33.29 14.08
N GLY A 820 29.17 33.15 12.90
CA GLY A 820 29.51 34.27 12.04
C GLY A 820 30.53 35.26 12.63
N PRO A 821 30.94 36.29 11.87
CA PRO A 821 30.71 36.44 10.42
C PRO A 821 31.54 35.43 9.61
N TYR A 822 31.16 35.23 8.34
CA TYR A 822 31.86 34.40 7.37
C TYR A 822 31.94 35.14 6.03
N ASP A 823 32.87 34.73 5.16
CA ASP A 823 33.11 35.39 3.86
C ASP A 823 32.88 34.40 2.73
N LEU A 824 31.71 34.49 2.10
CA LEU A 824 31.34 33.64 0.96
C LEU A 824 32.04 34.05 -0.34
N SER A 825 32.71 35.21 -0.40
CA SER A 825 33.36 35.76 -1.58
C SER A 825 32.49 35.65 -2.84
N GLY A 826 32.96 35.01 -3.92
CA GLY A 826 32.20 34.79 -5.15
C GLY A 826 30.97 33.86 -5.03
N PHE A 827 30.77 33.20 -3.88
CA PHE A 827 29.75 32.17 -3.67
C PHE A 827 28.53 32.66 -2.87
N GLY A 828 28.24 33.97 -2.89
CA GLY A 828 27.11 34.57 -2.15
C GLY A 828 25.72 33.96 -2.41
N GLY A 829 25.53 33.21 -3.50
CA GLY A 829 24.32 32.41 -3.72
C GLY A 829 24.07 31.31 -2.66
N LEU A 830 25.11 30.92 -1.91
CA LEU A 830 25.02 30.00 -0.78
C LEU A 830 24.42 30.62 0.49
N GLN A 831 24.25 31.95 0.56
CA GLN A 831 23.63 32.60 1.72
C GLN A 831 22.22 32.03 1.99
N SER A 832 21.42 31.87 0.94
CA SER A 832 20.05 31.34 1.01
C SER A 832 19.93 29.97 1.68
N ILE A 833 20.92 29.09 1.50
CA ILE A 833 20.92 27.75 2.11
C ILE A 833 21.51 27.76 3.53
N ILE A 834 22.43 28.68 3.83
CA ILE A 834 22.88 28.91 5.20
C ILE A 834 21.72 29.46 6.04
N ASP A 835 20.98 30.46 5.54
CA ASP A 835 19.81 31.04 6.21
C ASP A 835 18.73 29.97 6.50
N ALA A 836 18.47 29.06 5.55
CA ALA A 836 17.50 27.97 5.70
C ALA A 836 17.89 26.95 6.79
N TYR A 837 19.18 26.59 6.88
CA TYR A 837 19.68 25.70 7.93
C TYR A 837 19.83 26.40 9.29
N LEU A 838 20.13 27.70 9.34
CA LEU A 838 20.15 28.49 10.58
C LEU A 838 18.74 28.70 11.16
N GLY A 839 17.74 28.89 10.30
CA GLY A 839 16.35 29.13 10.70
C GLY A 839 15.59 27.90 11.21
N THR A 840 16.19 26.71 11.20
CA THR A 840 15.52 25.44 11.51
C THR A 840 16.05 24.83 12.80
N GLN A 841 15.16 24.63 13.78
CA GLN A 841 15.52 24.11 15.09
C GLN A 841 15.72 22.60 15.08
N VAL A 842 16.89 22.17 15.53
CA VAL A 842 17.31 20.78 15.70
C VAL A 842 17.37 20.47 17.19
N ARG A 843 16.78 19.34 17.63
CA ARG A 843 16.69 18.95 19.06
C ARG A 843 16.18 20.06 20.01
N PRO A 844 15.10 20.82 19.70
CA PRO A 844 14.64 21.97 20.49
C PRO A 844 14.21 21.65 21.93
N ALA A 845 14.03 20.36 22.27
CA ALA A 845 13.79 19.90 23.64
C ALA A 845 15.04 19.89 24.54
N ILE A 846 16.25 20.05 23.96
CA ILE A 846 17.52 20.21 24.68
C ILE A 846 17.89 21.69 24.73
N ASP A 847 17.99 22.34 23.57
CA ASP A 847 18.20 23.79 23.47
C ASP A 847 17.54 24.31 22.17
N PRO A 848 16.66 25.33 22.24
CA PRO A 848 15.97 25.89 21.07
C PRO A 848 16.86 26.74 20.15
N THR A 849 18.15 26.91 20.45
CA THR A 849 19.14 27.60 19.60
C THR A 849 20.00 26.65 18.76
N ILE A 850 19.82 25.33 18.91
CA ILE A 850 20.52 24.32 18.11
C ILE A 850 19.86 24.18 16.73
N ASN A 851 20.72 24.06 15.71
CA ASN A 851 20.43 23.86 14.30
C ASN A 851 21.51 22.94 13.68
N SER A 852 21.43 22.61 12.39
CA SER A 852 22.35 21.63 11.77
C SER A 852 23.83 22.05 11.72
N PHE A 853 24.16 23.33 11.88
CA PHE A 853 25.55 23.78 11.98
C PHE A 853 26.13 23.50 13.37
N ASN A 854 25.48 24.00 14.43
CA ASN A 854 25.95 23.91 15.82
C ASN A 854 25.48 22.68 16.62
N VAL A 855 24.68 21.78 16.03
CA VAL A 855 24.38 20.48 16.65
C VAL A 855 25.64 19.60 16.72
N ASP A 856 25.97 19.10 17.90
CA ASP A 856 26.94 18.02 18.06
C ASP A 856 26.31 16.73 17.51
N SER A 857 26.89 16.15 16.46
CA SER A 857 26.37 14.92 15.87
C SER A 857 26.79 13.73 16.74
N VAL A 858 25.86 12.84 17.07
CA VAL A 858 26.23 11.57 17.73
C VAL A 858 26.79 10.56 16.75
N ALA A 859 26.62 10.79 15.44
CA ALA A 859 27.12 9.95 14.35
C ALA A 859 28.34 10.55 13.63
N ALA A 860 28.95 11.60 14.20
CA ALA A 860 30.33 11.97 13.93
C ALA A 860 31.14 11.81 15.22
N GLY A 861 32.40 11.38 15.13
CA GLY A 861 33.23 11.25 16.33
C GLY A 861 34.67 10.84 16.03
N SER A 862 35.60 11.33 16.85
CA SER A 862 37.01 10.96 16.73
C SER A 862 37.23 9.45 16.69
N GLY A 863 37.91 8.97 15.65
CA GLY A 863 38.20 7.55 15.46
C GLY A 863 37.05 6.69 14.91
N TYR A 864 35.90 7.25 14.52
CA TYR A 864 34.73 6.46 14.07
C TYR A 864 34.95 5.80 12.70
N GLY A 865 34.99 4.47 12.66
CA GLY A 865 34.81 3.71 11.42
C GLY A 865 33.33 3.69 10.99
N ILE A 866 33.07 3.20 9.77
CA ILE A 866 31.69 3.05 9.28
C ILE A 866 30.89 1.99 10.07
N ASP A 867 31.59 1.00 10.64
CA ASP A 867 31.06 0.01 11.57
C ASP A 867 30.57 0.63 12.88
N ALA A 868 31.25 1.67 13.40
CA ALA A 868 30.87 2.38 14.62
C ALA A 868 29.46 3.00 14.54
N LEU A 869 28.99 3.36 13.34
CA LEU A 869 27.62 3.86 13.11
C LEU A 869 26.53 2.82 13.41
N SER A 870 26.87 1.52 13.31
CA SER A 870 26.00 0.41 13.70
C SER A 870 26.11 0.05 15.19
N GLY A 871 27.13 0.58 15.89
CA GLY A 871 27.34 0.39 17.32
C GLY A 871 26.23 1.00 18.18
N VAL A 872 26.18 0.60 19.45
CA VAL A 872 25.17 1.07 20.41
C VAL A 872 25.31 2.59 20.62
N ALA A 873 24.18 3.31 20.55
CA ALA A 873 24.16 4.76 20.76
C ALA A 873 24.69 5.16 22.17
N PRO A 874 25.31 6.34 22.33
CA PRO A 874 25.75 6.83 23.64
C PRO A 874 24.58 6.92 24.64
N ALA A 875 24.84 6.54 25.89
CA ALA A 875 23.88 6.73 26.98
C ALA A 875 23.84 8.21 27.39
N GLY A 876 22.64 8.74 27.58
CA GLY A 876 22.35 10.15 27.83
C GLY A 876 21.41 10.77 26.79
N PRO A 877 20.89 11.99 27.03
CA PRO A 877 20.25 12.80 25.99
C PRO A 877 21.25 13.09 24.85
N PRO A 878 20.83 13.02 23.57
CA PRO A 878 19.45 12.88 23.10
C PRO A 878 18.95 11.43 22.99
N CYS A 879 19.82 10.43 23.07
CA CYS A 879 19.52 9.04 22.70
C CYS A 879 18.64 8.29 23.70
N ASP A 880 18.74 8.59 25.00
CA ASP A 880 17.89 7.99 26.05
C ASP A 880 16.38 8.16 25.76
N ALA A 881 15.99 9.27 25.11
CA ALA A 881 14.60 9.57 24.77
C ALA A 881 14.00 8.61 23.72
N LEU A 882 14.83 7.81 23.04
CA LEU A 882 14.42 6.78 22.08
C LEU A 882 14.36 5.37 22.69
N GLY A 883 14.82 5.19 23.93
CA GLY A 883 14.96 3.87 24.56
C GLY A 883 16.19 3.07 24.08
N GLY A 884 17.17 3.74 23.46
CA GLY A 884 18.37 3.14 22.89
C GLY A 884 18.36 3.09 21.36
N GLY A 885 19.18 2.22 20.77
CA GLY A 885 19.34 2.06 19.32
C GLY A 885 20.81 2.03 18.89
N THR A 886 21.06 2.14 17.59
CA THR A 886 22.39 2.36 17.03
C THR A 886 22.75 3.84 16.97
N VAL A 887 24.04 4.16 16.92
CA VAL A 887 24.59 5.52 16.75
C VAL A 887 23.87 6.29 15.63
N ILE A 888 23.80 5.74 14.42
CA ILE A 888 23.14 6.41 13.29
C ILE A 888 21.63 6.57 13.48
N SER A 889 20.98 5.61 14.16
CA SER A 889 19.55 5.68 14.45
C SER A 889 19.21 6.79 15.44
N CYS A 890 20.11 7.11 16.38
CA CYS A 890 19.92 8.21 17.30
C CYS A 890 20.10 9.56 16.59
N GLU A 891 21.15 9.72 15.77
CA GLU A 891 21.35 10.95 15.00
C GLU A 891 20.13 11.25 14.12
N PHE A 892 19.70 10.30 13.29
CA PHE A 892 18.62 10.54 12.34
C PHE A 892 17.25 10.74 13.01
N GLN A 893 16.93 10.05 14.11
CA GLN A 893 15.65 10.25 14.79
C GLN A 893 15.58 11.53 15.63
N THR A 894 16.71 12.02 16.15
CA THR A 894 16.76 13.23 17.01
C THR A 894 17.01 14.51 16.23
N THR A 895 17.81 14.44 15.16
CA THR A 895 18.07 15.57 14.24
C THR A 895 17.02 15.69 13.14
N LYS A 896 16.43 14.55 12.72
CA LYS A 896 15.47 14.45 11.61
C LYS A 896 15.94 15.14 10.32
N PRO A 897 17.18 14.87 9.85
CA PRO A 897 17.74 15.54 8.68
C PRO A 897 17.05 15.12 7.38
N ALA A 898 16.93 16.03 6.42
CA ALA A 898 16.60 15.65 5.04
C ALA A 898 17.81 15.10 4.29
N ILE A 899 19.02 15.55 4.66
CA ILE A 899 20.27 15.18 3.99
C ILE A 899 21.33 14.82 5.05
N ALA A 900 22.02 13.70 4.88
CA ALA A 900 23.18 13.32 5.70
C ALA A 900 24.46 13.43 4.87
N LEU A 901 25.38 14.29 5.28
CA LEU A 901 26.74 14.35 4.72
C LEU A 901 27.58 13.25 5.36
N ILE A 902 27.96 12.24 4.58
CA ILE A 902 28.70 11.06 5.04
C ILE A 902 30.13 11.14 4.48
N SER A 903 31.13 11.32 5.35
CA SER A 903 32.55 11.37 4.97
C SER A 903 33.40 10.68 6.03
N PHE A 904 34.30 9.81 5.60
CA PHE A 904 35.34 9.24 6.46
C PHE A 904 36.74 9.69 6.00
N SER A 905 37.72 9.64 6.89
CA SER A 905 39.14 9.82 6.57
C SER A 905 39.85 8.48 6.36
N ALA A 906 41.06 8.53 5.78
CA ALA A 906 41.88 7.37 5.45
C ALA A 906 42.05 6.35 6.60
N PRO A 907 42.55 6.70 7.81
CA PRO A 907 42.79 5.73 8.88
C PRO A 907 41.52 5.00 9.34
N ASN A 908 40.34 5.62 9.19
CA ASN A 908 39.05 5.11 9.63
C ASN A 908 38.29 4.34 8.54
N VAL A 909 38.96 4.02 7.44
CA VAL A 909 38.45 3.14 6.38
C VAL A 909 39.42 2.01 6.06
N ILE A 910 40.73 2.29 5.94
CA ILE A 910 41.73 1.31 5.50
C ILE A 910 42.01 0.17 6.51
N PHE A 911 41.44 0.21 7.72
CA PHE A 911 41.58 -0.85 8.71
C PHE A 911 40.74 -2.09 8.39
N MET A 912 39.69 -1.92 7.57
CA MET A 912 38.89 -3.00 7.01
C MET A 912 39.19 -3.17 5.52
N ASN A 913 38.95 -4.35 4.96
CA ASN A 913 39.13 -4.58 3.52
C ASN A 913 38.01 -3.93 2.69
N THR A 914 38.25 -3.76 1.39
CA THR A 914 37.31 -3.10 0.46
C THR A 914 35.94 -3.77 0.35
N ASP A 915 35.86 -5.09 0.48
CA ASP A 915 34.59 -5.82 0.35
C ASP A 915 33.74 -5.71 1.61
N GLN A 916 34.37 -5.73 2.79
CA GLN A 916 33.74 -5.37 4.06
C GLN A 916 33.25 -3.91 4.01
N PHE A 917 34.10 -2.97 3.60
CA PHE A 917 33.72 -1.56 3.47
C PHE A 917 32.55 -1.36 2.50
N ARG A 918 32.50 -2.08 1.37
CA ARG A 918 31.36 -2.07 0.44
C ARG A 918 30.08 -2.55 1.11
N SER A 919 30.14 -3.63 1.90
CA SER A 919 28.99 -4.19 2.63
C SER A 919 28.44 -3.23 3.69
N GLU A 920 29.31 -2.60 4.49
CA GLU A 920 28.90 -1.62 5.50
C GLU A 920 28.32 -0.36 4.84
N LEU A 921 28.93 0.13 3.76
CA LEU A 921 28.47 1.33 3.03
C LEU A 921 27.12 1.11 2.35
N GLN A 922 26.90 -0.06 1.73
CA GLN A 922 25.60 -0.46 1.20
C GLN A 922 24.54 -0.56 2.31
N SER A 923 24.91 -1.08 3.48
CA SER A 923 24.02 -1.19 4.64
C SER A 923 23.64 0.18 5.21
N LEU A 924 24.60 1.11 5.33
CA LEU A 924 24.37 2.49 5.75
C LEU A 924 23.43 3.23 4.78
N VAL A 925 23.65 3.12 3.48
CA VAL A 925 22.78 3.71 2.45
C VAL A 925 21.37 3.12 2.52
N ALA A 926 21.23 1.79 2.54
CA ALA A 926 19.93 1.12 2.59
C ALA A 926 19.12 1.51 3.84
N ASN A 927 19.76 1.58 5.01
CA ASN A 927 19.14 2.04 6.25
C ASN A 927 18.72 3.52 6.17
N SER A 928 19.59 4.40 5.66
CA SER A 928 19.30 5.85 5.51
C SER A 928 18.03 6.10 4.69
N LEU A 929 17.93 5.44 3.54
CA LEU A 929 16.78 5.53 2.65
C LEU A 929 15.53 4.89 3.27
N GLY A 930 15.61 3.61 3.64
CA GLY A 930 14.43 2.79 3.93
C GLY A 930 13.84 3.00 5.34
N ASN A 931 14.69 3.19 6.34
CA ASN A 931 14.27 3.19 7.75
C ASN A 931 14.11 4.61 8.34
N TYR A 932 14.63 5.64 7.65
CA TYR A 932 14.63 7.02 8.14
C TYR A 932 14.23 8.07 7.09
N GLY A 933 14.17 7.72 5.79
CA GLY A 933 13.80 8.65 4.72
C GLY A 933 14.80 9.79 4.50
N VAL A 934 16.06 9.59 4.90
CA VAL A 934 17.15 10.57 4.81
C VAL A 934 17.89 10.36 3.49
N ILE A 935 18.23 11.44 2.78
CA ILE A 935 19.12 11.38 1.61
C ILE A 935 20.58 11.25 2.09
N PRO A 936 21.25 10.10 1.92
CA PRO A 936 22.70 10.03 2.14
C PRO A 936 23.43 10.78 1.01
N VAL A 937 24.54 11.42 1.35
CA VAL A 937 25.49 12.04 0.42
C VAL A 937 26.86 11.46 0.72
N LEU A 938 27.43 10.72 -0.23
CA LEU A 938 28.68 9.98 0.00
C LEU A 938 29.89 10.80 -0.46
N ALA A 939 30.79 11.11 0.46
CA ALA A 939 32.04 11.82 0.16
C ALA A 939 33.18 10.84 -0.15
N THR A 940 33.88 11.09 -1.26
CA THR A 940 35.17 10.42 -1.55
C THR A 940 36.25 10.89 -0.56
N ILE A 941 37.13 9.99 -0.14
CA ILE A 941 38.22 10.25 0.79
C ILE A 941 39.35 11.02 0.05
N PRO A 942 39.71 12.26 0.47
CA PRO A 942 40.85 12.96 -0.08
C PRO A 942 42.18 12.37 0.39
N ALA A 943 43.21 12.43 -0.46
CA ALA A 943 44.58 12.09 -0.08
C ALA A 943 45.19 13.16 0.85
N GLY A 944 46.23 12.77 1.60
CA GLY A 944 46.88 13.61 2.61
C GLY A 944 46.98 12.92 3.97
N GLY A 945 47.46 13.64 4.99
CA GLY A 945 47.59 13.12 6.36
C GLY A 945 48.52 11.90 6.52
N GLY A 946 49.36 11.62 5.52
CA GLY A 946 50.22 10.42 5.46
C GLY A 946 49.76 9.33 4.48
N TYR A 947 48.61 9.49 3.83
CA TYR A 947 48.02 8.51 2.91
C TYR A 947 47.98 9.02 1.47
N SER A 948 48.38 8.18 0.52
CA SER A 948 48.47 8.51 -0.90
C SER A 948 47.15 8.27 -1.66
N ALA A 949 47.03 8.85 -2.86
CA ALA A 949 45.86 8.66 -3.71
C ALA A 949 45.69 7.18 -4.13
N GLU A 950 46.81 6.49 -4.40
CA GLU A 950 46.85 5.08 -4.80
C GLU A 950 46.39 4.15 -3.67
N GLN A 951 46.70 4.47 -2.42
CA GLN A 951 46.23 3.72 -1.25
C GLN A 951 44.71 3.86 -1.03
N LEU A 952 44.14 5.00 -1.41
CA LEU A 952 42.71 5.31 -1.23
C LEU A 952 41.86 4.96 -2.46
N LEU A 953 42.48 4.76 -3.63
CA LEU A 953 41.81 4.47 -4.89
C LEU A 953 40.79 3.31 -4.79
N PRO A 954 41.06 2.17 -4.13
CA PRO A 954 40.10 1.07 -4.03
C PRO A 954 38.87 1.40 -3.17
N TYR A 955 39.05 2.15 -2.09
CA TYR A 955 37.95 2.57 -1.20
C TYR A 955 37.10 3.67 -1.83
N ASN A 956 37.75 4.59 -2.55
CA ASN A 956 37.06 5.58 -3.37
C ASN A 956 36.29 4.94 -4.54
N GLN A 957 36.82 3.85 -5.12
CA GLN A 957 36.08 3.05 -6.11
C GLN A 957 34.82 2.45 -5.49
N VAL A 958 34.91 1.86 -4.29
CA VAL A 958 33.74 1.37 -3.54
C VAL A 958 32.71 2.47 -3.27
N ILE A 959 33.13 3.68 -2.87
CA ILE A 959 32.23 4.81 -2.65
C ILE A 959 31.47 5.19 -3.93
N VAL A 960 32.16 5.24 -5.07
CA VAL A 960 31.53 5.54 -6.36
C VAL A 960 30.66 4.39 -6.86
N GLU A 961 31.08 3.13 -6.71
CA GLU A 961 30.29 1.94 -7.04
C GLU A 961 28.95 1.95 -6.29
N VAL A 962 28.96 2.18 -4.97
CA VAL A 962 27.74 2.22 -4.15
C VAL A 962 26.88 3.44 -4.50
N ALA A 963 27.49 4.60 -4.80
CA ALA A 963 26.74 5.79 -5.20
C ALA A 963 26.05 5.66 -6.58
N THR A 964 26.66 4.91 -7.50
CA THR A 964 26.22 4.76 -8.90
C THR A 964 25.53 3.42 -9.20
N GLN A 965 25.32 2.57 -8.19
CA GLN A 965 24.83 1.20 -8.37
C GLN A 965 23.44 1.15 -9.04
N SER A 966 23.40 0.56 -10.24
CA SER A 966 22.18 0.42 -11.04
C SER A 966 21.11 -0.40 -10.30
N GLY A 967 19.99 0.23 -9.96
CA GLY A 967 18.88 -0.38 -9.22
C GLY A 967 18.49 0.37 -7.94
N THR A 968 19.36 1.25 -7.44
CA THR A 968 18.97 2.31 -6.48
C THR A 968 18.47 3.55 -7.23
N ALA A 969 17.94 4.53 -6.51
CA ALA A 969 17.58 5.86 -7.00
C ALA A 969 18.76 6.67 -7.59
N GLY A 970 20.00 6.19 -7.42
CA GLY A 970 21.21 7.00 -7.51
C GLY A 970 21.42 7.81 -6.24
N ILE A 971 22.64 7.80 -5.71
CA ILE A 971 22.99 8.52 -4.48
C ILE A 971 23.91 9.69 -4.83
N PRO A 972 23.67 10.91 -4.30
CA PRO A 972 24.56 12.04 -4.51
C PRO A 972 26.00 11.76 -4.05
N LEU A 973 26.93 11.77 -5.01
CA LEU A 973 28.37 11.64 -4.80
C LEU A 973 29.02 13.01 -4.64
N TRP A 974 29.66 13.25 -3.50
CA TRP A 974 30.51 14.43 -3.25
C TRP A 974 31.98 14.06 -3.50
N ASN A 975 32.53 14.48 -4.65
CA ASN A 975 33.91 14.19 -4.99
C ASN A 975 34.89 15.17 -4.31
N LEU A 976 34.96 15.08 -2.99
CA LEU A 976 35.87 15.84 -2.13
C LEU A 976 37.35 15.53 -2.42
N TYR A 977 37.68 14.32 -2.90
CA TYR A 977 39.02 13.98 -3.37
C TYR A 977 39.45 14.94 -4.49
N ARG A 978 38.60 15.06 -5.53
CA ARG A 978 38.83 15.99 -6.63
C ARG A 978 38.92 17.44 -6.17
N ALA A 979 38.08 17.87 -5.23
CA ALA A 979 38.12 19.24 -4.69
C ALA A 979 39.48 19.60 -4.06
N MET A 980 40.11 18.66 -3.34
CA MET A 980 41.46 18.84 -2.82
C MET A 980 42.51 18.71 -3.93
N GLN A 981 42.34 17.76 -4.84
CA GLN A 981 43.31 17.40 -5.87
C GLN A 981 43.45 18.47 -6.97
N GLU A 982 42.36 19.14 -7.37
CA GLU A 982 42.36 20.25 -8.34
C GLU A 982 43.10 21.50 -7.82
N ARG A 983 43.29 21.62 -6.49
CA ARG A 983 44.08 22.68 -5.84
C ARG A 983 45.36 22.18 -5.16
N SER A 984 45.76 20.92 -5.37
CA SER A 984 46.97 20.31 -4.81
C SER A 984 47.07 20.40 -3.27
N ILE A 985 45.94 20.29 -2.56
CA ILE A 985 45.88 20.43 -1.10
C ILE A 985 46.38 19.14 -0.43
N GLY A 986 47.56 19.21 0.19
CA GLY A 986 48.21 18.05 0.83
C GLY A 986 47.74 17.71 2.26
N ASP A 987 46.99 18.61 2.90
CA ASP A 987 46.35 18.39 4.20
C ASP A 987 44.84 18.73 4.09
N PRO A 988 43.94 17.72 4.04
CA PRO A 988 42.50 17.93 3.88
C PRO A 988 41.80 18.47 5.13
N ASN A 989 42.53 18.65 6.24
CA ASN A 989 42.03 19.23 7.49
C ASN A 989 42.66 20.61 7.81
N SER A 990 43.58 21.08 6.98
CA SER A 990 44.22 22.40 7.11
C SER A 990 43.19 23.55 7.05
N VAL A 991 43.45 24.64 7.79
CA VAL A 991 42.55 25.79 7.94
C VAL A 991 43.26 27.07 7.52
N ALA A 992 42.58 27.92 6.74
CA ALA A 992 43.14 29.21 6.32
C ALA A 992 43.37 30.17 7.51
N PRO A 993 44.37 31.07 7.46
CA PRO A 993 44.59 32.10 8.49
C PRO A 993 43.35 32.98 8.76
N GLU A 994 42.51 33.18 7.75
CA GLU A 994 41.24 33.93 7.78
C GLU A 994 40.07 33.13 8.38
N GLY A 995 40.30 31.87 8.77
CA GLY A 995 39.31 30.94 9.31
C GLY A 995 38.72 29.98 8.26
N PRO A 996 38.07 28.88 8.70
CA PRO A 996 37.61 27.78 7.85
C PRO A 996 36.39 28.10 6.99
N VAL A 997 35.77 29.27 7.19
CA VAL A 997 34.58 29.77 6.49
C VAL A 997 34.86 31.08 5.73
N ASN A 998 36.12 31.26 5.32
CA ASN A 998 36.51 32.22 4.29
C ASN A 998 36.67 31.49 2.94
N PHE A 999 35.98 31.97 1.90
CA PHE A 999 35.96 31.39 0.56
C PHE A 999 36.63 32.29 -0.50
N THR A 1000 37.58 33.14 -0.10
CA THR A 1000 38.50 33.79 -1.06
C THR A 1000 39.40 32.75 -1.72
N ASP A 1001 39.89 33.03 -2.93
CA ASP A 1001 40.76 32.11 -3.68
C ASP A 1001 42.06 31.72 -2.96
N ALA A 1002 42.53 32.52 -1.99
CA ALA A 1002 43.67 32.21 -1.14
C ALA A 1002 43.29 31.20 -0.04
N ALA A 1003 42.23 31.48 0.72
CA ALA A 1003 41.71 30.62 1.77
C ALA A 1003 41.21 29.26 1.24
N LEU A 1004 40.71 29.23 -0.01
CA LEU A 1004 40.29 28.02 -0.71
C LEU A 1004 41.43 27.08 -1.13
N ASN A 1005 42.68 27.34 -0.74
CA ASN A 1005 43.79 26.37 -0.84
C ASN A 1005 44.01 25.57 0.46
N TYR A 1006 43.10 25.70 1.44
CA TYR A 1006 43.10 24.97 2.70
C TYR A 1006 41.95 23.97 2.74
N GLY A 1007 42.19 22.82 3.38
CA GLY A 1007 41.31 21.65 3.31
C GLY A 1007 39.93 21.86 3.95
N ALA A 1008 39.86 22.43 5.16
CA ALA A 1008 38.61 22.75 5.82
C ALA A 1008 37.77 23.76 5.02
N ASN A 1009 38.42 24.75 4.40
CA ASN A 1009 37.78 25.76 3.56
C ASN A 1009 37.15 25.13 2.30
N GLN A 1010 37.87 24.24 1.59
CA GLN A 1010 37.30 23.48 0.47
C GLN A 1010 36.17 22.54 0.91
N ARG A 1011 36.34 21.85 2.04
CA ARG A 1011 35.33 20.94 2.60
C ARG A 1011 34.03 21.68 2.92
N ASN A 1012 34.11 22.85 3.55
CA ASN A 1012 32.96 23.70 3.85
C ASN A 1012 32.29 24.27 2.59
N LEU A 1013 33.06 24.79 1.62
CA LEU A 1013 32.51 25.32 0.37
C LEU A 1013 31.75 24.24 -0.40
N THR A 1014 32.40 23.10 -0.63
CA THR A 1014 31.84 22.03 -1.45
C THR A 1014 30.69 21.32 -0.75
N ALA A 1015 30.71 21.17 0.58
CA ALA A 1015 29.56 20.70 1.35
C ALA A 1015 28.32 21.58 1.13
N LEU A 1016 28.45 22.91 1.21
CA LEU A 1016 27.33 23.84 0.97
C LEU A 1016 26.82 23.78 -0.47
N GLN A 1017 27.72 23.67 -1.46
CA GLN A 1017 27.34 23.52 -2.87
C GLN A 1017 26.61 22.20 -3.13
N VAL A 1018 27.05 21.09 -2.51
CA VAL A 1018 26.41 19.78 -2.61
C VAL A 1018 25.04 19.80 -1.93
N LEU A 1019 24.92 20.36 -0.72
CA LEU A 1019 23.63 20.56 -0.07
C LEU A 1019 22.67 21.40 -0.94
N GLN A 1020 23.17 22.42 -1.64
CA GLN A 1020 22.36 23.23 -2.56
C GLN A 1020 21.88 22.44 -3.78
N ALA A 1021 22.76 21.68 -4.43
CA ALA A 1021 22.40 20.82 -5.56
C ALA A 1021 21.37 19.74 -5.17
N VAL A 1022 21.59 19.07 -4.03
CA VAL A 1022 20.67 18.03 -3.52
C VAL A 1022 19.30 18.62 -3.16
N ARG A 1023 19.25 19.77 -2.45
CA ARG A 1023 17.97 20.46 -2.16
C ARG A 1023 17.21 20.80 -3.43
N GLN A 1024 17.88 21.42 -4.41
CA GLN A 1024 17.26 21.86 -5.66
C GLN A 1024 16.70 20.68 -6.45
N ALA A 1025 17.46 19.59 -6.59
CA ALA A 1025 17.00 18.41 -7.31
C ALA A 1025 15.87 17.64 -6.59
N ALA A 1026 15.88 17.62 -5.26
CA ALA A 1026 14.86 16.98 -4.44
C ALA A 1026 13.62 17.86 -4.16
N ASN A 1027 13.56 19.09 -4.68
CA ASN A 1027 12.53 20.10 -4.39
C ASN A 1027 12.37 20.42 -2.88
N ILE A 1028 13.49 20.42 -2.14
CA ILE A 1028 13.53 20.81 -0.73
C ILE A 1028 13.63 22.34 -0.64
N ASN A 1029 12.47 22.98 -0.49
CA ASN A 1029 12.36 24.42 -0.19
C ASN A 1029 13.01 24.73 1.17
#